data_AF-A0A453A3B9-F1
#
_entry.id   AF-A0A453A3B9-F1
#
_cell.length_a   1.000
_cell.length_b   1.000
_cell.length_c   1.000
_cell.angle_alpha   90.00
_cell.angle_beta   90.00
_cell.angle_gamma   90.00
#
_symmetry.space_group_name_H-M   'P 1'
#
loop_
_entity.id
_entity.type
_entity.pdbx_description
1 polymer ?
#
loop_
_entity_poly.entity_id
_entity_poly.type
_entity_poly.pdbx_seq_one_letter_code
_entity_poly.pdbx_strand_id
1 'polypeptide(L)'
;MSSAGVAETSILSTMKRLFRMDSVTGVASVELWVLMTTLLLVMRFLLDCFGPWHADRAMASTVQVIEMLNYSMVHYSIGLMQLSAKKVNDYFQVWAVLLVTLQYSVKVGRLYRRSKQTPLLDLISSFWVASLLRMQTFSLLRIPLWLIWALNAFRIISHFFSSERAATINQENTRLVSDYMRYEHTLGLSGDAADSDDAFRMQSYKYLVSGEDLVLHDAQQERRTESAQYKIRLDPNNNKLVTIEKIWNVDTGRLLGGDTENRLKDVCLSFALCKLLRRRFYNLPIHEASLRKTKRLVFDYILQEKNNYERAFRITKVELSFLQDLLYSKHAAMFAGGFPVFSMLMSLVLVAATGYLAYPVHYIPERMDQADENIITHGVTVTRVIVGLIIVKELLEVYQYIFSQWTKVLLICKYIKHQCMQNRMVEAAMRIMFWFVRCKWDQKIFQYNLLISYSHIRKKLPRTIKLESEVKTAIFESFKGLQQHPERLETYFSNAFGSNKALMQQLTLENELEADTHRILVWHIATCFCEIHYSDQVKELGVFLLGNNLLDKESKTAEVRPHYLTAVSLSNYCAYLLTKALVPDNGFVVTKVFNAVRKETFCATYCSFFQSMGDVYNKLLKIATEVSRASEEVVGAEGEAPESSVLVEEKIKMETNEEDHEGDTNEEDHEGDHNDFNNSKANDQIPDREDDISGDDGIHNSITQMGARLGKQLTEAYGDDKVHLWRDLSVFWTGFLLHLAASTRASKHKIRLAGKGELITHLWVLLSHTGFLGNTMHGQTLLDPHDLDNADPLR
;
A
#
# COMPACT_ATOMS: atom_id res chain seq x y z
N MET A 1 55.46 4.82 3.04
CA MET A 1 54.16 4.36 3.58
C MET A 1 53.07 5.04 2.77
N SER A 2 52.21 4.26 2.11
CA SER A 2 51.23 4.78 1.16
C SER A 2 50.12 5.55 1.89
N SER A 3 49.52 6.52 1.21
CA SER A 3 48.38 7.34 1.68
C SER A 3 47.26 6.51 2.35
N ALA A 4 47.06 5.27 1.91
CA ALA A 4 46.09 4.34 2.50
C ALA A 4 46.42 3.93 3.95
N GLY A 5 47.70 3.69 4.28
CA GLY A 5 48.10 3.30 5.64
C GLY A 5 48.00 4.44 6.66
N VAL A 6 48.11 5.69 6.22
CA VAL A 6 47.89 6.88 7.06
C VAL A 6 46.40 7.08 7.33
N ALA A 7 45.55 6.83 6.33
CA ALA A 7 44.10 6.88 6.49
C ALA A 7 43.58 5.79 7.45
N GLU A 8 44.03 4.55 7.29
CA GLU A 8 43.62 3.43 8.17
C GLU A 8 44.06 3.63 9.63
N THR A 9 45.29 4.07 9.86
CA THR A 9 45.79 4.35 11.22
C THR A 9 45.06 5.55 11.85
N SER A 10 44.73 6.58 11.07
CA SER A 10 43.90 7.70 11.50
C SER A 10 42.50 7.22 11.89
N ILE A 11 41.83 6.44 11.04
CA ILE A 11 40.47 5.91 11.29
C ILE A 11 40.46 5.04 12.56
N LEU A 12 41.43 4.14 12.71
CA LEU A 12 41.53 3.26 13.88
C LEU A 12 41.74 4.07 15.18
N SER A 13 42.55 5.13 15.12
CA SER A 13 42.78 6.02 16.27
C SER A 13 41.52 6.82 16.66
N THR A 14 40.75 7.27 15.67
CA THR A 14 39.45 7.94 15.87
C THR A 14 38.43 6.99 16.47
N MET A 15 38.34 5.75 15.97
CA MET A 15 37.45 4.72 16.52
C MET A 15 37.81 4.38 17.97
N LYS A 16 39.10 4.19 18.29
CA LYS A 16 39.55 3.88 19.65
C LYS A 16 39.21 4.98 20.65
N ARG A 17 39.17 6.25 20.22
CA ARG A 17 38.80 7.39 21.08
C ARG A 17 37.29 7.54 21.26
N LEU A 18 36.48 7.29 20.23
CA LEU A 18 35.01 7.31 20.34
C LEU A 18 34.47 6.23 21.30
N PHE A 19 35.13 5.07 21.37
CA PHE A 19 34.77 3.97 22.28
C PHE A 19 35.34 4.12 23.71
N ARG A 20 35.98 5.25 24.05
CA ARG A 20 36.46 5.50 25.40
C ARG A 20 35.27 5.64 26.37
N MET A 21 35.34 4.98 27.51
CA MET A 21 34.31 5.08 28.56
C MET A 21 34.37 6.46 29.23
N ASP A 22 33.21 7.10 29.37
CA ASP A 22 33.02 8.31 30.14
C ASP A 22 33.28 8.01 31.63
N SER A 23 34.10 8.85 32.25
CA SER A 23 34.52 8.67 33.65
C SER A 23 33.39 8.86 34.66
N VAL A 24 32.31 9.57 34.29
CA VAL A 24 31.20 9.87 35.19
C VAL A 24 30.09 8.82 35.09
N THR A 25 29.72 8.41 33.88
CA THR A 25 28.61 7.49 33.65
C THR A 25 29.04 6.03 33.51
N GLY A 26 30.33 5.76 33.25
CA GLY A 26 30.85 4.41 33.01
C GLY A 26 30.42 3.80 31.67
N VAL A 27 29.77 4.59 30.80
CA VAL A 27 29.29 4.17 29.48
C VAL A 27 30.23 4.72 28.39
N ALA A 28 30.19 4.21 27.16
CA ALA A 28 30.93 4.80 26.03
C ALA A 28 30.62 6.31 25.83
N SER A 29 31.54 7.04 25.20
CA SER A 29 31.50 8.50 25.06
C SER A 29 30.14 9.06 24.59
N VAL A 30 29.77 10.24 25.08
CA VAL A 30 28.54 10.94 24.66
C VAL A 30 28.56 11.25 23.15
N GLU A 31 29.74 11.56 22.59
CA GLU A 31 29.93 11.75 21.14
C GLU A 31 29.48 10.53 20.33
N LEU A 32 29.82 9.32 20.78
CA LEU A 32 29.41 8.09 20.11
C LEU A 32 27.89 7.92 20.13
N TRP A 33 27.22 8.18 21.25
CA TRP A 33 25.76 8.09 21.35
C TRP A 33 25.04 9.12 20.47
N VAL A 34 25.58 10.34 20.36
CA VAL A 34 25.06 11.36 19.42
C VAL A 34 25.25 10.93 17.96
N LEU A 35 26.39 10.34 17.63
CA LEU A 35 26.62 9.81 16.28
C LEU A 35 25.71 8.62 15.97
N MET A 36 25.49 7.72 16.92
CA MET A 36 24.61 6.57 16.74
C MET A 36 23.14 6.99 16.64
N THR A 37 22.67 7.94 17.45
CA THR A 37 21.32 8.52 17.33
C THR A 37 21.12 9.20 15.98
N THR A 38 22.06 10.04 15.56
CA THR A 38 21.95 10.73 14.26
C THR A 38 21.97 9.75 13.11
N LEU A 39 22.80 8.70 13.16
CA LEU A 39 22.81 7.63 12.16
C LEU A 39 21.46 6.90 12.09
N LEU A 40 20.86 6.54 13.23
CA LEU A 40 19.54 5.89 13.27
C LEU A 40 18.43 6.80 12.73
N LEU A 41 18.50 8.11 12.99
CA LEU A 41 17.58 9.11 12.45
C LEU A 41 17.74 9.26 10.92
N VAL A 42 18.97 9.23 10.42
CA VAL A 42 19.26 9.24 8.97
C VAL A 42 18.77 7.96 8.31
N MET A 43 19.05 6.79 8.91
CA MET A 43 18.54 5.51 8.40
C MET A 43 17.02 5.53 8.30
N ARG A 44 16.34 6.10 9.32
CA ARG A 44 14.90 6.27 9.25
C ARG A 44 14.45 7.21 8.14
N PHE A 45 15.11 8.35 7.97
CA PHE A 45 14.82 9.27 6.88
C PHE A 45 15.00 8.64 5.50
N LEU A 46 16.08 7.87 5.31
CA LEU A 46 16.32 7.15 4.06
C LEU A 46 15.20 6.13 3.81
N LEU A 47 14.78 5.38 4.82
CA LEU A 47 13.63 4.49 4.71
C LEU A 47 12.37 5.28 4.29
N ASP A 48 12.06 6.41 4.91
CA ASP A 48 10.91 7.22 4.53
C ASP A 48 11.01 7.78 3.08
N CYS A 49 12.22 8.09 2.59
CA CYS A 49 12.46 8.56 1.22
C CYS A 49 12.31 7.46 0.16
N PHE A 50 12.74 6.23 0.45
CA PHE A 50 12.80 5.15 -0.53
C PHE A 50 11.48 4.39 -0.73
N GLY A 51 10.45 4.74 0.03
CA GLY A 51 9.07 4.47 -0.38
C GLY A 51 8.17 3.95 0.73
N PRO A 52 6.91 3.66 0.40
CA PRO A 52 5.99 3.10 1.37
C PRO A 52 6.25 1.60 1.55
N TRP A 53 7.06 1.29 2.55
CA TRP A 53 7.47 -0.06 2.92
C TRP A 53 6.36 -0.92 3.56
N HIS A 54 5.18 -0.34 3.80
CA HIS A 54 4.07 -0.93 4.53
C HIS A 54 3.31 -2.03 3.78
N ALA A 55 3.64 -2.28 2.50
CA ALA A 55 3.06 -3.38 1.73
C ALA A 55 3.58 -4.76 2.18
N ASP A 56 4.73 -4.80 2.84
CA ASP A 56 5.35 -5.99 3.40
C ASP A 56 5.31 -5.91 4.93
N ARG A 57 4.73 -6.92 5.58
CA ARG A 57 4.56 -6.98 7.03
C ARG A 57 5.92 -6.94 7.74
N ALA A 58 6.91 -7.66 7.21
CA ALA A 58 8.25 -7.69 7.81
C ALA A 58 8.92 -6.32 7.78
N MET A 59 8.78 -5.59 6.67
CA MET A 59 9.36 -4.26 6.54
C MET A 59 8.58 -3.23 7.36
N ALA A 60 7.25 -3.33 7.45
CA ALA A 60 6.43 -2.50 8.34
C ALA A 60 6.85 -2.65 9.80
N SER A 61 7.01 -3.89 10.28
CA SER A 61 7.52 -4.18 11.63
C SER A 61 8.95 -3.64 11.82
N THR A 62 9.82 -3.80 10.82
CA THR A 62 11.20 -3.27 10.87
C THR A 62 11.22 -1.74 11.01
N VAL A 63 10.45 -1.04 10.17
CA VAL A 63 10.28 0.41 10.22
C VAL A 63 9.80 0.84 11.60
N GLN A 64 8.82 0.15 12.17
CA GLN A 64 8.29 0.45 13.49
C GLN A 64 9.29 0.20 14.63
N VAL A 65 10.06 -0.90 14.59
CA VAL A 65 11.15 -1.16 15.54
C VAL A 65 12.18 -0.05 15.48
N ILE A 66 12.57 0.38 14.27
CA ILE A 66 13.47 1.53 14.07
C ILE A 66 12.87 2.83 14.64
N GLU A 67 11.54 3.01 14.59
CA GLU A 67 10.87 4.18 15.19
C GLU A 67 10.99 4.17 16.72
N MET A 68 10.68 3.03 17.34
CA MET A 68 10.77 2.86 18.79
C MET A 68 12.22 3.04 19.26
N LEU A 69 13.18 2.42 18.55
CA LEU A 69 14.59 2.55 18.85
C LEU A 69 15.06 4.01 18.71
N ASN A 70 14.68 4.70 17.64
CA ASN A 70 14.99 6.12 17.46
C ASN A 70 14.45 6.98 18.59
N TYR A 71 13.20 6.76 19.01
CA TYR A 71 12.59 7.50 20.09
C TYR A 71 13.35 7.31 21.41
N SER A 72 13.62 6.06 21.78
CA SER A 72 14.35 5.72 23.01
C SER A 72 15.79 6.24 22.97
N MET A 73 16.48 6.11 21.84
CA MET A 73 17.87 6.55 21.68
C MET A 73 18.02 8.07 21.80
N VAL A 74 17.10 8.86 21.25
CA VAL A 74 17.12 10.33 21.39
C VAL A 74 16.94 10.75 22.85
N HIS A 75 15.96 10.19 23.55
CA HIS A 75 15.73 10.50 24.97
C HIS A 75 16.88 10.04 25.86
N TYR A 76 17.41 8.85 25.60
CA TYR A 76 18.57 8.32 26.32
C TYR A 76 19.80 9.22 26.13
N SER A 77 20.07 9.66 24.90
CA SER A 77 21.22 10.53 24.62
C SER A 77 21.07 11.92 25.26
N ILE A 78 19.86 12.48 25.28
CA ILE A 78 19.58 13.73 26.00
C ILE A 78 19.77 13.55 27.51
N GLY A 79 19.33 12.42 28.08
CA GLY A 79 19.54 12.10 29.50
C GLY A 79 21.03 11.93 29.84
N LEU A 80 21.79 11.25 28.98
CA LEU A 80 23.23 11.05 29.15
C LEU A 80 24.00 12.38 29.15
N MET A 81 23.61 13.32 28.27
CA MET A 81 24.18 14.67 28.21
C MET A 81 24.00 15.44 29.53
N GLN A 82 22.89 15.24 30.25
CA GLN A 82 22.67 15.88 31.55
C GLN A 82 23.51 15.27 32.66
N LEU A 83 23.80 13.96 32.58
CA LEU A 83 24.52 13.23 33.62
C LEU A 83 26.05 13.29 33.46
N SER A 84 26.55 13.47 32.24
CA SER A 84 27.98 13.34 31.92
C SER A 84 28.84 14.53 32.40
N ALA A 85 28.26 15.73 32.60
CA ALA A 85 29.05 16.91 33.00
C ALA A 85 28.55 17.56 34.30
N LYS A 86 29.51 17.95 35.16
CA LYS A 86 29.26 18.63 36.45
C LYS A 86 28.72 20.06 36.26
N LYS A 87 28.93 20.65 35.09
CA LYS A 87 28.33 21.90 34.56
C LYS A 87 27.84 21.63 33.13
N VAL A 88 26.78 22.29 32.68
CA VAL A 88 26.20 22.06 31.35
C VAL A 88 27.18 22.54 30.26
N ASN A 89 27.68 21.61 29.44
CA ASN A 89 28.56 21.91 28.30
C ASN A 89 27.76 22.56 27.14
N ASP A 90 28.32 23.58 26.49
CA ASP A 90 27.73 24.28 25.35
C ASP A 90 27.40 23.33 24.18
N TYR A 91 28.22 22.30 23.92
CA TYR A 91 27.94 21.29 22.87
C TYR A 91 26.70 20.45 23.17
N PHE A 92 26.46 20.11 24.43
CA PHE A 92 25.31 19.31 24.83
C PHE A 92 24.01 20.08 24.61
N GLN A 93 24.01 21.39 24.85
CA GLN A 93 22.86 22.26 24.55
C GLN A 93 22.57 22.30 23.05
N VAL A 94 23.62 22.44 22.24
CA VAL A 94 23.51 22.43 20.77
C VAL A 94 22.98 21.10 20.27
N TRP A 95 23.56 19.97 20.71
CA TRP A 95 23.13 18.65 20.27
C TRP A 95 21.72 18.30 20.73
N ALA A 96 21.32 18.68 21.95
CA ALA A 96 19.95 18.47 22.42
C ALA A 96 18.92 19.16 21.51
N VAL A 97 19.16 20.42 21.13
CA VAL A 97 18.28 21.15 20.19
C VAL A 97 18.31 20.53 18.80
N LEU A 98 19.49 20.17 18.28
CA LEU A 98 19.62 19.60 16.94
C LEU A 98 19.03 18.19 16.84
N LEU A 99 19.17 17.35 17.86
CA LEU A 99 18.59 16.00 17.90
C LEU A 99 17.06 16.05 17.97
N VAL A 100 16.47 16.93 18.79
CA VAL A 100 15.01 17.07 18.86
C VAL A 100 14.44 17.70 17.58
N THR A 101 15.13 18.67 16.98
CA THR A 101 14.71 19.20 15.68
C THR A 101 14.81 18.14 14.59
N LEU A 102 15.91 17.38 14.51
CA LEU A 102 16.08 16.28 13.56
C LEU A 102 15.03 15.17 13.77
N GLN A 103 14.75 14.78 15.02
CA GLN A 103 13.74 13.77 15.36
C GLN A 103 12.35 14.17 14.86
N TYR A 104 11.94 15.42 15.08
CA TYR A 104 10.67 15.92 14.56
C TYR A 104 10.69 16.03 13.03
N SER A 105 11.78 16.53 12.46
CA SER A 105 11.96 16.66 11.01
C SER A 105 11.82 15.30 10.31
N VAL A 106 12.51 14.26 10.76
CA VAL A 106 12.41 12.89 10.20
C VAL A 106 10.97 12.38 10.24
N LYS A 107 10.23 12.67 11.31
CA LYS A 107 8.81 12.29 11.44
C LYS A 107 7.90 12.96 10.40
N VAL A 108 8.29 14.06 9.75
CA VAL A 108 7.47 14.73 8.73
C VAL A 108 7.27 13.86 7.48
N GLY A 109 8.19 12.91 7.19
CA GLY A 109 8.06 11.94 6.10
C GLY A 109 7.11 10.76 6.38
N ARG A 110 6.48 10.69 7.57
CA ARG A 110 5.62 9.56 7.96
C ARG A 110 4.41 9.37 7.06
N LEU A 111 4.02 8.10 6.89
CA LEU A 111 2.62 7.78 6.65
C LEU A 111 1.80 8.26 7.87
N TYR A 112 0.88 9.20 7.64
CA TYR A 112 -0.02 9.76 8.63
C TYR A 112 -0.90 8.67 9.23
N ARG A 113 -0.60 8.29 10.48
CA ARG A 113 -1.50 7.51 11.33
C ARG A 113 -2.16 8.46 12.34
N ARG A 114 -3.50 8.46 12.36
CA ARG A 114 -4.37 9.36 13.13
C ARG A 114 -4.30 9.10 14.65
N SER A 115 -3.11 9.17 15.25
CA SER A 115 -2.93 9.05 16.70
C SER A 115 -2.65 10.42 17.31
N LYS A 116 -3.54 10.84 18.23
CA LYS A 116 -3.41 12.06 19.03
C LYS A 116 -2.22 12.00 20.01
N GLN A 117 -1.65 10.82 20.27
CA GLN A 117 -0.62 10.60 21.29
C GLN A 117 0.79 11.04 20.84
N THR A 118 1.08 10.95 19.54
CA THR A 118 2.41 11.28 18.99
C THR A 118 2.83 12.75 19.12
N PRO A 119 1.98 13.77 18.85
CA PRO A 119 2.37 15.17 19.04
C PRO A 119 2.58 15.55 20.51
N LEU A 120 1.91 14.89 21.45
CA LEU A 120 2.07 15.15 22.89
C LEU A 120 3.46 14.73 23.38
N LEU A 121 3.94 13.54 22.97
CA LEU A 121 5.29 13.09 23.30
C LEU A 121 6.36 14.02 22.71
N ASP A 122 6.15 14.48 21.48
CA ASP A 122 7.05 15.44 20.82
C ASP A 122 7.08 16.78 21.57
N LEU A 123 5.93 17.23 22.11
CA LEU A 123 5.84 18.46 22.90
C LEU A 123 6.54 18.32 24.26
N ILE A 124 6.46 17.15 24.91
CA ILE A 124 7.17 16.86 26.16
C ILE A 124 8.68 16.90 25.95
N SER A 125 9.20 16.25 24.90
CA SER A 125 10.64 16.29 24.58
C SER A 125 11.13 17.71 24.24
N SER A 126 10.31 18.49 23.52
CA SER A 126 10.58 19.90 23.26
C SER A 126 10.66 20.72 24.55
N PHE A 127 9.75 20.47 25.52
CA PHE A 127 9.78 21.14 26.81
C PHE A 127 11.01 20.79 27.65
N TRP A 128 11.48 19.54 27.59
CA TRP A 128 12.72 19.11 28.23
C TRP A 128 13.94 19.87 27.71
N VAL A 129 14.06 20.02 26.38
CA VAL A 129 15.13 20.83 25.77
C VAL A 129 15.02 22.31 26.17
N ALA A 130 13.82 22.85 26.26
CA ALA A 130 13.60 24.23 26.73
C ALA A 130 14.10 24.45 28.16
N SER A 131 13.92 23.44 29.03
CA SER A 131 14.46 23.44 30.38
C SER A 131 16.00 23.49 30.38
N LEU A 132 16.62 22.70 29.50
CA LEU A 132 18.07 22.65 29.33
C LEU A 132 18.63 23.99 28.82
N LEU A 133 17.96 24.63 27.85
CA LEU A 133 18.31 25.96 27.32
C LEU A 133 18.11 27.12 28.31
N ARG A 134 17.40 26.89 29.41
CA ARG A 134 17.24 27.87 30.49
C ARG A 134 18.49 27.92 31.39
N MET A 135 19.24 26.83 31.45
CA MET A 135 20.53 26.81 32.16
C MET A 135 21.55 27.71 31.45
N GLN A 136 22.64 28.06 32.13
CA GLN A 136 23.61 29.06 31.68
C GLN A 136 24.10 28.79 30.24
N THR A 137 23.68 29.65 29.31
CA THR A 137 24.03 29.60 27.87
C THR A 137 24.75 30.89 27.50
N PHE A 138 25.83 30.80 26.73
CA PHE A 138 26.54 32.00 26.29
C PHE A 138 25.75 32.76 25.20
N SER A 139 25.85 34.10 25.20
CA SER A 139 25.00 35.01 24.43
C SER A 139 24.95 34.73 22.92
N LEU A 140 26.06 34.32 22.29
CA LEU A 140 26.10 33.99 20.86
C LEU A 140 25.32 32.72 20.50
N LEU A 141 25.17 31.77 21.42
CA LEU A 141 24.38 30.55 21.21
C LEU A 141 22.93 30.69 21.68
N ARG A 142 22.69 31.53 22.69
CA ARG A 142 21.37 31.70 23.30
C ARG A 142 20.30 32.10 22.28
N ILE A 143 20.56 33.11 21.46
CA ILE A 143 19.60 33.62 20.46
C ILE A 143 19.27 32.55 19.40
N PRO A 144 20.25 31.95 18.69
CA PRO A 144 19.94 30.96 17.67
C PRO A 144 19.32 29.68 18.22
N LEU A 145 19.73 29.21 19.41
CA LEU A 145 19.15 28.00 20.01
C LEU A 145 17.69 28.21 20.42
N TRP A 146 17.35 29.34 21.04
CA TRP A 146 15.97 29.69 21.36
C TRP A 146 15.11 29.88 20.11
N LEU A 147 15.67 30.49 19.05
CA LEU A 147 14.98 30.62 17.77
C LEU A 147 14.68 29.26 17.13
N ILE A 148 15.68 28.37 17.02
CA ILE A 148 15.51 27.02 16.46
C ILE A 148 14.49 26.23 17.28
N TRP A 149 14.58 26.27 18.61
CA TRP A 149 13.62 25.62 19.49
C TRP A 149 12.19 26.16 19.30
N ALA A 150 12.02 27.49 19.26
CA ALA A 150 10.72 28.12 19.07
C ALA A 150 10.09 27.77 17.71
N LEU A 151 10.89 27.77 16.63
CA LEU A 151 10.44 27.34 15.30
C LEU A 151 9.99 25.89 15.32
N ASN A 152 10.73 25.00 15.99
CA ASN A 152 10.38 23.58 16.08
C ASN A 152 9.09 23.36 16.89
N ALA A 153 8.98 23.98 18.07
CA ALA A 153 7.78 23.93 18.91
C ALA A 153 6.54 24.45 18.15
N PHE A 154 6.71 25.58 17.48
CA PHE A 154 5.65 26.18 16.69
C PHE A 154 5.25 25.30 15.49
N ARG A 155 6.18 24.62 14.81
CA ARG A 155 5.86 23.62 13.77
C ARG A 155 5.04 22.46 14.32
N ILE A 156 5.41 21.90 15.48
CA ILE A 156 4.66 20.82 16.14
C ILE A 156 3.20 21.26 16.37
N ILE A 157 3.01 22.45 16.94
CA ILE A 157 1.69 23.02 17.24
C ILE A 157 0.90 23.31 15.96
N SER A 158 1.52 23.99 14.98
CA SER A 158 0.87 24.29 13.69
C SER A 158 0.42 23.01 12.99
N HIS A 159 1.23 21.95 13.02
CA HIS A 159 0.86 20.67 12.42
C HIS A 159 -0.35 20.05 13.12
N PHE A 160 -0.39 20.07 14.46
CA PHE A 160 -1.52 19.55 15.22
C PHE A 160 -2.84 20.22 14.81
N PHE A 161 -2.86 21.56 14.80
CA PHE A 161 -4.04 22.32 14.39
C PHE A 161 -4.39 22.14 12.91
N SER A 162 -3.40 22.16 12.01
CA SER A 162 -3.63 21.92 10.57
C SER A 162 -4.21 20.53 10.32
N SER A 163 -3.73 19.52 11.04
CA SER A 163 -4.20 18.14 10.94
C SER A 163 -5.64 17.97 11.41
N GLU A 164 -5.99 18.60 12.54
CA GLU A 164 -7.35 18.59 13.06
C GLU A 164 -8.31 19.30 12.12
N ARG A 165 -7.94 20.51 11.68
CA ARG A 165 -8.71 21.28 10.69
C ARG A 165 -8.86 20.55 9.36
N ALA A 166 -7.81 19.87 8.89
CA ALA A 166 -7.90 19.08 7.66
C ALA A 166 -8.86 17.91 7.80
N ALA A 167 -8.91 17.27 8.97
CA ALA A 167 -9.83 16.17 9.21
C ALA A 167 -11.28 16.61 9.16
N THR A 168 -11.62 17.76 9.75
CA THR A 168 -12.97 18.33 9.72
C THR A 168 -13.35 18.75 8.30
N ILE A 169 -12.49 19.51 7.61
CA ILE A 169 -12.71 19.96 6.22
C ILE A 169 -12.90 18.77 5.29
N ASN A 170 -12.08 17.71 5.40
CA ASN A 170 -12.21 16.55 4.53
C ASN A 170 -13.53 15.80 4.74
N GLN A 171 -13.97 15.67 6.00
CA GLN A 171 -15.25 15.03 6.31
C GLN A 171 -16.43 15.85 5.78
N GLU A 172 -16.42 17.16 6.00
CA GLU A 172 -17.44 18.10 5.50
C GLU A 172 -17.48 18.12 3.97
N ASN A 173 -16.33 18.24 3.31
CA ASN A 173 -16.23 18.21 1.85
C ASN A 173 -16.76 16.90 1.26
N THR A 174 -16.52 15.75 1.91
CA THR A 174 -17.05 14.47 1.41
C THR A 174 -18.58 14.43 1.45
N ARG A 175 -19.17 14.94 2.53
CA ARG A 175 -20.64 15.07 2.66
C ARG A 175 -21.18 16.05 1.62
N LEU A 176 -20.53 17.20 1.45
CA LEU A 176 -20.93 18.22 0.49
C LEU A 176 -20.91 17.72 -0.96
N VAL A 177 -19.86 16.98 -1.34
CA VAL A 177 -19.78 16.33 -2.66
C VAL A 177 -20.93 15.32 -2.83
N SER A 178 -21.26 14.55 -1.79
CA SER A 178 -22.39 13.63 -1.82
C SER A 178 -23.71 14.35 -2.10
N ASP A 179 -23.97 15.45 -1.39
CA ASP A 179 -25.19 16.24 -1.55
C ASP A 179 -25.26 16.92 -2.92
N TYR A 180 -24.13 17.43 -3.43
CA TYR A 180 -24.03 18.05 -4.75
C TYR A 180 -24.34 17.07 -5.88
N MET A 181 -23.78 15.86 -5.82
CA MET A 181 -23.98 14.84 -6.86
C MET A 181 -25.44 14.37 -6.97
N ARG A 182 -26.27 14.60 -5.94
CA ARG A 182 -27.71 14.30 -6.00
C ARG A 182 -28.46 15.13 -7.05
N TYR A 183 -28.02 16.37 -7.33
CA TYR A 183 -28.69 17.27 -8.29
C TYR A 183 -27.78 17.76 -9.41
N GLU A 184 -26.51 17.36 -9.47
CA GLU A 184 -25.59 17.75 -10.57
C GLU A 184 -26.20 17.51 -11.96
N HIS A 185 -26.88 16.38 -12.15
CA HIS A 185 -27.47 16.00 -13.42
C HIS A 185 -28.65 16.91 -13.84
N THR A 186 -29.32 17.58 -12.90
CA THR A 186 -30.41 18.53 -13.19
C THR A 186 -29.90 19.93 -13.52
N LEU A 187 -28.60 20.19 -13.31
CA LEU A 187 -27.95 21.46 -13.65
C LEU A 187 -27.50 21.51 -15.12
N GLY A 188 -27.89 20.53 -15.94
CA GLY A 188 -27.70 20.54 -17.40
C GLY A 188 -28.44 21.70 -18.07
N LEU A 189 -28.05 22.02 -19.31
CA LEU A 189 -28.62 23.14 -20.08
C LEU A 189 -30.15 23.03 -20.16
N SER A 190 -30.84 24.09 -19.73
CA SER A 190 -32.21 24.38 -20.11
C SER A 190 -32.22 24.76 -21.60
N GLY A 191 -32.94 24.00 -22.44
CA GLY A 191 -33.27 24.36 -23.82
C GLY A 191 -32.80 23.38 -24.92
N ASP A 192 -33.78 22.77 -25.60
CA ASP A 192 -33.88 22.34 -27.01
C ASP A 192 -32.73 21.62 -27.77
N ALA A 193 -31.60 21.30 -27.14
CA ALA A 193 -30.49 20.55 -27.76
C ALA A 193 -30.19 19.20 -27.07
N ALA A 194 -31.14 18.70 -26.26
CA ALA A 194 -30.98 17.41 -25.58
C ALA A 194 -31.22 16.20 -26.50
N ASP A 195 -31.74 16.42 -27.71
CA ASP A 195 -32.28 15.35 -28.57
C ASP A 195 -31.66 15.28 -29.98
N SER A 196 -30.56 16.01 -30.26
CA SER A 196 -30.03 16.11 -31.63
C SER A 196 -28.51 16.06 -31.82
N ASP A 197 -27.71 15.75 -30.80
CA ASP A 197 -26.28 15.46 -31.05
C ASP A 197 -25.69 14.49 -30.00
N ASP A 198 -25.57 13.21 -30.36
CA ASP A 198 -25.08 12.10 -29.53
C ASP A 198 -23.54 12.14 -29.31
N ALA A 199 -22.91 13.30 -29.54
CA ALA A 199 -21.47 13.48 -29.46
C ALA A 199 -21.00 13.70 -28.00
N PHE A 200 -20.00 12.93 -27.56
CA PHE A 200 -19.41 13.07 -26.24
C PHE A 200 -18.80 14.48 -26.03
N ARG A 201 -19.34 15.25 -25.06
CA ARG A 201 -18.84 16.59 -24.69
C ARG A 201 -18.50 16.67 -23.22
N MET A 202 -17.22 16.91 -22.93
CA MET A 202 -16.70 17.05 -21.56
C MET A 202 -17.31 18.26 -20.83
N GLN A 203 -17.84 19.25 -21.56
CA GLN A 203 -18.52 20.42 -20.99
C GLN A 203 -19.80 20.05 -20.20
N SER A 204 -20.38 18.88 -20.45
CA SER A 204 -21.58 18.42 -19.74
C SER A 204 -21.31 17.97 -18.29
N TYR A 205 -20.05 17.80 -17.88
CA TYR A 205 -19.67 17.28 -16.57
C TYR A 205 -19.26 18.40 -15.60
N LYS A 206 -20.06 18.62 -14.55
CA LYS A 206 -19.85 19.69 -13.56
C LYS A 206 -19.25 19.15 -12.25
N TYR A 207 -18.36 18.16 -12.34
CA TYR A 207 -17.73 17.59 -11.14
C TYR A 207 -16.87 18.62 -10.41
N LEU A 208 -16.93 18.59 -9.08
CA LEU A 208 -16.27 19.57 -8.22
C LEU A 208 -14.78 19.31 -8.10
N VAL A 209 -13.97 20.36 -8.28
CA VAL A 209 -12.50 20.30 -8.14
C VAL A 209 -12.07 21.09 -6.90
N SER A 210 -12.38 22.37 -6.78
CA SER A 210 -11.92 23.22 -5.67
C SER A 210 -12.85 24.40 -5.40
N GLY A 211 -12.87 24.91 -4.15
CA GLY A 211 -13.64 26.09 -3.72
C GLY A 211 -14.92 25.79 -2.93
N GLU A 212 -15.18 24.52 -2.64
CA GLU A 212 -16.32 24.03 -1.84
C GLU A 212 -16.40 24.67 -0.45
N ASP A 213 -15.25 24.73 0.22
CA ASP A 213 -15.04 25.28 1.56
C ASP A 213 -15.31 26.79 1.63
N LEU A 214 -14.87 27.54 0.62
CA LEU A 214 -15.12 28.98 0.53
C LEU A 214 -16.62 29.27 0.36
N VAL A 215 -17.29 28.55 -0.55
CA VAL A 215 -18.73 28.72 -0.80
C VAL A 215 -19.54 28.27 0.41
N LEU A 216 -19.10 27.23 1.11
CA LEU A 216 -19.74 26.78 2.35
C LEU A 216 -19.65 27.84 3.45
N HIS A 217 -18.47 28.45 3.64
CA HIS A 217 -18.28 29.51 4.63
C HIS A 217 -19.14 30.74 4.33
N ASP A 218 -19.22 31.17 3.07
CA ASP A 218 -20.11 32.26 2.66
C ASP A 218 -21.58 31.91 2.96
N ALA A 219 -22.03 30.71 2.57
CA ALA A 219 -23.40 30.25 2.81
C ALA A 219 -23.72 29.99 4.29
N GLN A 220 -22.71 29.73 5.14
CA GLN A 220 -22.86 29.66 6.60
C GLN A 220 -22.94 31.05 7.22
N GLN A 221 -22.20 32.01 6.67
CA GLN A 221 -22.22 33.40 7.12
C GLN A 221 -23.54 34.08 6.75
N GLU A 222 -24.05 33.86 5.54
CA GLU A 222 -25.38 34.34 5.09
C GLU A 222 -26.53 33.72 5.91
N ARG A 223 -26.42 32.43 6.28
CA ARG A 223 -27.38 31.75 7.18
C ARG A 223 -27.44 32.31 8.59
N ARG A 224 -26.42 33.02 9.06
CA ARG A 224 -26.47 33.72 10.36
C ARG A 224 -27.35 34.97 10.29
N THR A 225 -27.72 35.41 9.10
CA THR A 225 -28.42 36.67 8.84
C THR A 225 -29.88 36.47 8.39
N GLU A 226 -30.22 35.36 7.72
CA GLU A 226 -31.58 35.11 7.19
C GLU A 226 -32.10 33.67 7.41
N SER A 227 -33.43 33.52 7.48
CA SER A 227 -34.16 32.34 7.94
C SER A 227 -34.10 31.12 7.01
N ALA A 228 -33.57 30.02 7.57
CA ALA A 228 -33.98 28.62 7.43
C ALA A 228 -34.32 28.05 6.03
N GLN A 229 -33.35 28.00 5.12
CA GLN A 229 -33.29 26.92 4.13
C GLN A 229 -32.32 25.83 4.61
N TYR A 230 -32.86 24.68 5.03
CA TYR A 230 -32.10 23.56 5.63
C TYR A 230 -31.19 22.81 4.63
N LYS A 231 -31.23 23.15 3.33
CA LYS A 231 -30.51 22.43 2.27
C LYS A 231 -29.53 23.36 1.54
N ILE A 232 -28.23 23.13 1.74
CA ILE A 232 -27.16 23.87 1.08
C ILE A 232 -27.09 23.43 -0.39
N ARG A 233 -27.32 24.35 -1.32
CA ARG A 233 -27.19 24.13 -2.76
C ARG A 233 -25.99 24.91 -3.29
N LEU A 234 -25.02 24.23 -3.89
CA LEU A 234 -23.87 24.85 -4.53
C LEU A 234 -24.26 25.25 -5.94
N ASP A 235 -24.10 26.54 -6.25
CA ASP A 235 -24.25 27.04 -7.61
C ASP A 235 -22.94 26.83 -8.40
N PRO A 236 -22.94 26.02 -9.49
CA PRO A 236 -21.76 25.82 -10.34
C PRO A 236 -21.25 27.12 -10.98
N ASN A 237 -22.12 28.13 -11.14
CA ASN A 237 -21.75 29.39 -11.80
C ASN A 237 -20.95 30.32 -10.90
N ASN A 238 -20.88 30.06 -9.59
CA ASN A 238 -20.13 30.89 -8.65
C ASN A 238 -18.63 30.95 -9.02
N ASN A 239 -18.06 32.15 -9.15
CA ASN A 239 -16.66 32.39 -9.51
C ASN A 239 -15.65 31.77 -8.51
N LYS A 240 -16.06 31.53 -7.26
CA LYS A 240 -15.22 30.87 -6.25
C LYS A 240 -15.13 29.35 -6.44
N LEU A 241 -16.09 28.74 -7.14
CA LEU A 241 -16.18 27.30 -7.37
C LEU A 241 -15.57 26.91 -8.73
N VAL A 242 -14.69 25.93 -8.72
CA VAL A 242 -14.06 25.38 -9.93
C VAL A 242 -14.59 23.98 -10.20
N THR A 243 -15.29 23.84 -11.33
CA THR A 243 -15.81 22.58 -11.87
C THR A 243 -15.01 22.14 -13.08
N ILE A 244 -15.10 20.85 -13.44
CA ILE A 244 -14.43 20.30 -14.65
C ILE A 244 -14.84 21.04 -15.92
N GLU A 245 -16.12 21.39 -16.06
CA GLU A 245 -16.64 22.22 -17.16
C GLU A 245 -15.82 23.52 -17.35
N LYS A 246 -15.59 24.28 -16.27
CA LYS A 246 -14.80 25.52 -16.33
C LYS A 246 -13.37 25.28 -16.79
N ILE A 247 -12.77 24.16 -16.40
CA ILE A 247 -11.40 23.78 -16.82
C ILE A 247 -11.37 23.45 -18.31
N TRP A 248 -12.42 22.81 -18.82
CA TRP A 248 -12.49 22.39 -20.22
C TRP A 248 -12.83 23.53 -21.19
N ASN A 249 -13.51 24.57 -20.71
CA ASN A 249 -13.89 25.76 -21.48
C ASN A 249 -12.74 26.78 -21.66
N VAL A 250 -11.59 26.60 -21.01
CA VAL A 250 -10.44 27.51 -21.18
C VAL A 250 -9.78 27.32 -22.56
N ASP A 251 -9.52 28.43 -23.25
CA ASP A 251 -8.99 28.50 -24.62
C ASP A 251 -7.75 27.63 -24.89
N THR A 252 -7.76 26.99 -26.04
CA THR A 252 -6.75 26.07 -26.58
C THR A 252 -5.40 26.74 -26.91
N GLY A 253 -5.29 28.07 -26.86
CA GLY A 253 -4.04 28.80 -27.14
C GLY A 253 -3.10 29.02 -25.94
N ARG A 254 -3.51 28.67 -24.72
CA ARG A 254 -2.80 28.99 -23.47
C ARG A 254 -2.24 27.75 -22.76
N LEU A 255 -1.75 27.86 -21.52
CA LEU A 255 -1.14 26.77 -20.73
C LEU A 255 -1.87 25.41 -20.82
N LEU A 256 -3.21 25.40 -20.80
CA LEU A 256 -4.05 24.20 -20.85
C LEU A 256 -4.38 23.71 -22.27
N GLY A 257 -4.06 24.50 -23.28
CA GLY A 257 -4.38 24.27 -24.67
C GLY A 257 -3.21 23.79 -25.53
N GLY A 258 -1.98 24.13 -25.16
CA GLY A 258 -0.76 23.63 -25.81
C GLY A 258 -0.34 22.22 -25.40
N ASP A 259 -1.12 21.53 -24.56
CA ASP A 259 -0.85 20.15 -24.12
C ASP A 259 -1.51 19.16 -25.08
N THR A 260 -0.74 18.66 -26.04
CA THR A 260 -1.20 17.76 -27.12
C THR A 260 -1.91 16.49 -26.64
N GLU A 261 -1.74 16.11 -25.37
CA GLU A 261 -2.36 14.93 -24.76
C GLU A 261 -3.37 15.25 -23.63
N ASN A 262 -3.75 16.52 -23.41
CA ASN A 262 -4.64 16.96 -22.31
C ASN A 262 -4.21 16.51 -20.90
N ARG A 263 -2.91 16.24 -20.67
CA ARG A 263 -2.39 15.68 -19.41
C ARG A 263 -2.67 16.58 -18.20
N LEU A 264 -2.59 17.90 -18.34
CA LEU A 264 -2.90 18.82 -17.25
C LEU A 264 -4.37 18.76 -16.84
N LYS A 265 -5.25 18.67 -17.82
CA LYS A 265 -6.68 18.57 -17.56
C LYS A 265 -7.05 17.19 -16.98
N ASP A 266 -6.35 16.12 -17.39
CA ASP A 266 -6.48 14.78 -16.80
C ASP A 266 -6.15 14.76 -15.29
N VAL A 267 -5.19 15.56 -14.82
CA VAL A 267 -4.85 15.66 -13.39
C VAL A 267 -6.02 16.24 -12.59
N CYS A 268 -6.68 17.29 -13.10
CA CYS A 268 -7.86 17.86 -12.47
C CYS A 268 -9.06 16.91 -12.50
N LEU A 269 -9.25 16.18 -13.60
CA LEU A 269 -10.25 15.11 -13.68
C LEU A 269 -9.99 14.04 -12.62
N SER A 270 -8.75 13.56 -12.52
CA SER A 270 -8.34 12.55 -11.54
C SER A 270 -8.59 13.02 -10.10
N PHE A 271 -8.41 14.31 -9.82
CA PHE A 271 -8.71 14.90 -8.51
C PHE A 271 -10.21 14.92 -8.21
N ALA A 272 -11.05 15.30 -9.18
CA ALA A 272 -12.49 15.24 -9.03
C ALA A 272 -12.99 13.79 -8.82
N LEU A 273 -12.48 12.85 -9.61
CA LEU A 273 -12.76 11.41 -9.46
C LEU A 273 -12.33 10.90 -8.08
N CYS A 274 -11.16 11.30 -7.57
CA CYS A 274 -10.72 10.97 -6.21
C CYS A 274 -11.74 11.42 -5.15
N LYS A 275 -12.33 12.61 -5.30
CA LYS A 275 -13.38 13.10 -4.39
C LYS A 275 -14.64 12.25 -4.47
N LEU A 276 -15.04 11.85 -5.68
CA LEU A 276 -16.19 10.98 -5.89
C LEU A 276 -15.96 9.61 -5.26
N LEU A 277 -14.80 9.00 -5.52
CA LEU A 277 -14.39 7.68 -5.02
C LEU A 277 -14.31 7.66 -3.48
N ARG A 278 -13.88 8.77 -2.86
CA ARG A 278 -13.74 8.88 -1.40
C ARG A 278 -15.03 8.54 -0.65
N ARG A 279 -16.20 8.85 -1.21
CA ARG A 279 -17.52 8.56 -0.62
C ARG A 279 -17.72 7.06 -0.32
N ARG A 280 -17.11 6.17 -1.12
CA ARG A 280 -17.16 4.71 -0.90
C ARG A 280 -16.58 4.29 0.44
N PHE A 281 -15.51 4.94 0.90
CA PHE A 281 -14.88 4.59 2.18
C PHE A 281 -15.70 5.06 3.40
N TYR A 282 -16.59 6.04 3.22
CA TYR A 282 -17.42 6.63 4.28
C TYR A 282 -18.88 6.18 4.24
N ASN A 283 -19.23 5.15 3.45
CA ASN A 283 -20.63 4.70 3.27
C ASN A 283 -21.60 5.82 2.83
N LEU A 284 -21.11 6.80 2.06
CA LEU A 284 -21.97 7.86 1.55
C LEU A 284 -22.63 7.43 0.22
N PRO A 285 -23.88 7.85 -0.04
CA PRO A 285 -24.63 7.41 -1.22
C PRO A 285 -23.99 7.91 -2.53
N ILE A 286 -23.99 7.03 -3.54
CA ILE A 286 -23.40 7.27 -4.86
C ILE A 286 -24.54 7.49 -5.87
N HIS A 287 -25.11 8.69 -5.85
CA HIS A 287 -26.28 9.03 -6.66
C HIS A 287 -26.04 8.95 -8.17
N GLU A 288 -24.79 9.10 -8.61
CA GLU A 288 -24.44 9.08 -10.03
C GLU A 288 -24.23 7.68 -10.62
N ALA A 289 -24.24 6.62 -9.81
CA ALA A 289 -23.95 5.27 -10.28
C ALA A 289 -25.00 4.73 -11.28
N SER A 290 -26.27 5.15 -11.14
CA SER A 290 -27.35 4.77 -12.05
C SER A 290 -27.39 5.58 -13.35
N LEU A 291 -26.61 6.67 -13.44
CA LEU A 291 -26.66 7.58 -14.58
C LEU A 291 -25.83 7.06 -15.75
N ARG A 292 -26.42 7.05 -16.96
CA ARG A 292 -25.71 6.70 -18.21
C ARG A 292 -24.50 7.61 -18.48
N LYS A 293 -24.59 8.87 -18.04
CA LYS A 293 -23.52 9.88 -18.12
C LYS A 293 -22.20 9.37 -17.52
N THR A 294 -22.25 8.70 -16.37
CA THR A 294 -21.05 8.23 -15.66
C THR A 294 -20.37 7.08 -16.42
N LYS A 295 -21.16 6.17 -17.02
CA LYS A 295 -20.65 5.12 -17.93
C LYS A 295 -19.98 5.73 -19.16
N ARG A 296 -20.64 6.69 -19.81
CA ARG A 296 -20.17 7.37 -21.02
C ARG A 296 -18.80 8.03 -20.80
N LEU A 297 -18.58 8.65 -19.64
CA LEU A 297 -17.28 9.22 -19.27
C LEU A 297 -16.14 8.19 -19.26
N VAL A 298 -16.37 7.01 -18.70
CA VAL A 298 -15.32 5.99 -18.62
C VAL A 298 -15.07 5.37 -19.99
N PHE A 299 -16.13 4.91 -20.67
CA PHE A 299 -15.99 4.17 -21.93
C PHE A 299 -15.57 5.05 -23.11
N ASP A 300 -16.16 6.22 -23.30
CA ASP A 300 -15.93 7.02 -24.51
C ASP A 300 -14.68 7.91 -24.38
N TYR A 301 -14.31 8.26 -23.14
CA TYR A 301 -13.28 9.27 -22.90
C TYR A 301 -12.04 8.78 -22.15
N ILE A 302 -12.20 8.01 -21.07
CA ILE A 302 -11.07 7.49 -20.30
C ILE A 302 -10.42 6.31 -21.02
N LEU A 303 -11.23 5.41 -21.61
CA LEU A 303 -10.80 4.19 -22.30
C LEU A 303 -10.44 4.38 -23.78
N GLN A 304 -9.88 5.53 -24.13
CA GLN A 304 -9.48 5.81 -25.51
C GLN A 304 -8.36 4.86 -25.98
N GLU A 305 -8.66 4.14 -27.07
CA GLU A 305 -7.82 3.08 -27.63
C GLU A 305 -6.54 3.58 -28.30
N LYS A 306 -6.56 4.83 -28.80
CA LYS A 306 -5.46 5.46 -29.58
C LYS A 306 -4.08 5.33 -28.95
N ASN A 307 -3.97 5.17 -27.63
CA ASN A 307 -2.72 5.06 -26.89
C ASN A 307 -2.67 3.80 -25.99
N ASN A 308 -3.10 2.62 -26.45
CA ASN A 308 -3.02 1.35 -25.68
C ASN A 308 -3.57 1.47 -24.24
N TYR A 309 -4.66 2.22 -24.06
CA TYR A 309 -5.29 2.48 -22.77
C TYR A 309 -4.38 3.14 -21.71
N GLU A 310 -3.23 3.71 -22.09
CA GLU A 310 -2.29 4.36 -21.16
C GLU A 310 -2.93 5.53 -20.41
N ARG A 311 -3.90 6.19 -21.04
CA ARG A 311 -4.66 7.30 -20.44
C ARG A 311 -5.45 6.85 -19.21
N ALA A 312 -6.12 5.69 -19.28
CA ALA A 312 -6.88 5.14 -18.17
C ALA A 312 -5.99 4.82 -16.96
N PHE A 313 -4.84 4.18 -17.20
CA PHE A 313 -3.84 3.94 -16.15
C PHE A 313 -3.25 5.22 -15.58
N ARG A 314 -3.02 6.23 -16.42
CA ARG A 314 -2.52 7.53 -15.98
C ARG A 314 -3.54 8.24 -15.06
N ILE A 315 -4.80 8.31 -15.46
CA ILE A 315 -5.88 8.95 -14.68
C ILE A 315 -6.05 8.22 -13.35
N THR A 316 -6.24 6.90 -13.38
CA THR A 316 -6.42 6.09 -12.17
C THR A 316 -5.18 6.13 -11.27
N LYS A 317 -3.96 6.20 -11.81
CA LYS A 317 -2.73 6.34 -11.01
C LYS A 317 -2.67 7.67 -10.28
N VAL A 318 -2.98 8.77 -10.96
CA VAL A 318 -3.00 10.10 -10.35
C VAL A 318 -4.11 10.17 -9.30
N GLU A 319 -5.29 9.64 -9.60
CA GLU A 319 -6.40 9.52 -8.65
C GLU A 319 -6.00 8.74 -7.39
N LEU A 320 -5.44 7.53 -7.57
CA LEU A 320 -4.97 6.71 -6.45
C LEU A 320 -3.84 7.38 -5.67
N SER A 321 -2.99 8.20 -6.30
CA SER A 321 -1.96 8.96 -5.59
C SER A 321 -2.56 10.03 -4.67
N PHE A 322 -3.62 10.73 -5.11
CA PHE A 322 -4.36 11.66 -4.26
C PHE A 322 -5.03 10.93 -3.10
N LEU A 323 -5.61 9.77 -3.36
CA LEU A 323 -6.28 8.97 -2.34
C LEU A 323 -5.26 8.40 -1.32
N GLN A 324 -4.12 7.92 -1.80
CA GLN A 324 -3.00 7.48 -0.95
C GLN A 324 -2.51 8.63 -0.08
N ASP A 325 -2.33 9.83 -0.66
CA ASP A 325 -1.92 11.01 0.09
C ASP A 325 -2.95 11.40 1.15
N LEU A 326 -4.24 11.32 0.82
CA LEU A 326 -5.31 11.68 1.74
C LEU A 326 -5.44 10.73 2.93
N LEU A 327 -5.30 9.42 2.67
CA LEU A 327 -5.48 8.38 3.67
C LEU A 327 -4.23 8.18 4.53
N TYR A 328 -3.06 8.30 3.91
CA TYR A 328 -1.81 7.87 4.49
C TYR A 328 -0.73 8.95 4.52
N SER A 329 -0.92 10.16 4.00
CA SER A 329 0.16 11.14 3.95
C SER A 329 -0.17 12.39 4.76
N LYS A 330 0.83 12.91 5.47
CA LYS A 330 0.72 14.22 6.14
C LYS A 330 0.52 15.35 5.14
N HIS A 331 0.95 15.14 3.90
CA HIS A 331 0.92 16.12 2.82
C HIS A 331 -0.50 16.62 2.56
N ALA A 332 -1.49 15.73 2.42
CA ALA A 332 -2.87 16.13 2.14
C ALA A 332 -3.48 17.01 3.24
N ALA A 333 -3.11 16.77 4.51
CA ALA A 333 -3.58 17.60 5.62
C ALA A 333 -3.06 19.05 5.52
N MET A 334 -1.80 19.23 5.12
CA MET A 334 -1.21 20.56 4.93
C MET A 334 -1.88 21.33 3.78
N PHE A 335 -2.39 20.61 2.77
CA PHE A 335 -3.10 21.21 1.63
C PHE A 335 -4.59 21.48 1.86
N ALA A 336 -5.18 21.04 2.98
CA ALA A 336 -6.61 21.17 3.22
C ALA A 336 -7.09 22.64 3.29
N GLY A 337 -6.23 23.55 3.76
CA GLY A 337 -6.48 25.00 3.80
C GLY A 337 -5.93 25.76 2.59
N GLY A 338 -5.46 25.08 1.55
CA GLY A 338 -4.81 25.68 0.38
C GLY A 338 -3.30 25.42 0.32
N PHE A 339 -2.55 26.29 -0.35
CA PHE A 339 -1.10 26.09 -0.54
C PHE A 339 -0.33 26.37 0.76
N PRO A 340 0.54 25.48 1.25
CA PRO A 340 1.15 25.55 2.58
C PRO A 340 2.34 26.52 2.66
N VAL A 341 2.14 27.79 2.27
CA VAL A 341 3.18 28.86 2.26
C VAL A 341 3.89 28.96 3.61
N PHE A 342 3.12 28.92 4.68
CA PHE A 342 3.63 29.13 6.02
C PHE A 342 4.55 27.99 6.48
N SER A 343 4.23 26.74 6.14
CA SER A 343 5.10 25.59 6.44
C SER A 343 6.43 25.69 5.70
N MET A 344 6.41 26.14 4.44
CA MET A 344 7.61 26.36 3.66
C MET A 344 8.45 27.51 4.22
N LEU A 345 7.82 28.62 4.60
CA LEU A 345 8.50 29.76 5.22
C LEU A 345 9.19 29.33 6.52
N MET A 346 8.50 28.57 7.37
CA MET A 346 9.07 28.03 8.61
C MET A 346 10.26 27.11 8.34
N SER A 347 10.21 26.30 7.29
CA SER A 347 11.31 25.42 6.87
C SER A 347 12.51 26.23 6.38
N LEU A 348 12.29 27.29 5.59
CA LEU A 348 13.34 28.20 5.11
C LEU A 348 13.98 29.01 6.24
N VAL A 349 13.18 29.51 7.18
CA VAL A 349 13.68 30.20 8.37
C VAL A 349 14.49 29.24 9.25
N LEU A 350 14.06 27.97 9.37
CA LEU A 350 14.83 26.95 10.09
C LEU A 350 16.16 26.64 9.40
N VAL A 351 16.20 26.55 8.07
CA VAL A 351 17.44 26.40 7.29
C VAL A 351 18.40 27.57 7.55
N ALA A 352 17.89 28.81 7.54
CA ALA A 352 18.69 29.98 7.84
C ALA A 352 19.22 29.98 9.28
N ALA A 353 18.37 29.67 10.26
CA ALA A 353 18.74 29.64 11.68
C ALA A 353 19.75 28.52 12.01
N THR A 354 19.55 27.32 11.46
CA THR A 354 20.48 26.19 11.62
C THR A 354 21.78 26.39 10.86
N GLY A 355 21.74 26.99 9.67
CA GLY A 355 22.93 27.40 8.93
C GLY A 355 23.75 28.44 9.70
N TYR A 356 23.09 29.43 10.31
CA TYR A 356 23.76 30.42 11.16
C TYR A 356 24.46 29.78 12.37
N LEU A 357 23.89 28.69 12.92
CA LEU A 357 24.47 27.96 14.06
C LEU A 357 25.90 27.42 13.77
N ALA A 358 26.28 27.23 12.50
CA ALA A 358 27.63 26.81 12.15
C ALA A 358 28.72 27.83 12.55
N TYR A 359 28.38 29.12 12.60
CA TYR A 359 29.28 30.20 13.01
C TYR A 359 29.63 30.15 14.51
N PRO A 360 28.67 30.26 15.47
CA PRO A 360 28.99 30.23 16.89
C PRO A 360 29.58 28.90 17.34
N VAL A 361 29.24 27.78 16.67
CA VAL A 361 29.80 26.45 16.96
C VAL A 361 31.31 26.36 16.69
N HIS A 362 31.80 27.14 15.72
CA HIS A 362 33.23 27.18 15.42
C HIS A 362 34.06 27.78 16.57
N TYR A 363 33.48 28.71 17.35
CA TYR A 363 34.12 29.40 18.46
C TYR A 363 33.93 28.72 19.83
N ILE A 364 33.31 27.54 19.87
CA ILE A 364 33.15 26.78 21.13
C ILE A 364 34.47 26.22 21.66
N PRO A 365 35.38 25.63 20.85
CA PRO A 365 36.63 25.06 21.34
C PRO A 365 37.53 26.08 22.07
N GLU A 366 37.51 27.34 21.62
CA GLU A 366 38.30 28.43 22.22
C GLU A 366 37.86 28.81 23.64
N ARG A 367 36.66 28.40 24.07
CA ARG A 367 36.10 28.69 25.41
C ARG A 367 35.98 27.46 26.30
N MET A 368 36.42 26.30 25.83
CA MET A 368 36.21 25.03 26.52
C MET A 368 37.34 24.78 27.52
N ASP A 369 37.00 24.34 28.74
CA ASP A 369 37.98 23.95 29.73
C ASP A 369 38.74 22.70 29.26
N GLN A 370 40.01 22.55 29.65
CA GLN A 370 40.86 21.44 29.18
C GLN A 370 40.38 20.05 29.64
N ALA A 371 39.51 19.98 30.65
CA ALA A 371 38.81 18.76 31.04
C ALA A 371 37.71 18.38 30.04
N ASP A 372 36.96 19.37 29.52
CA ASP A 372 35.90 19.17 28.54
C ASP A 372 36.46 18.92 27.12
N GLU A 373 37.64 19.47 26.80
CA GLU A 373 38.38 19.23 25.56
C GLU A 373 38.83 17.77 25.41
N ASN A 374 39.11 17.10 26.53
CA ASN A 374 39.44 15.67 26.54
C ASN A 374 38.22 14.75 26.40
N ILE A 375 37.01 15.28 26.63
CA ILE A 375 35.74 14.55 26.56
C ILE A 375 35.10 14.73 25.17
N ILE A 376 35.17 15.93 24.59
CA ILE A 376 34.56 16.28 23.29
C ILE A 376 35.67 16.68 22.30
N THR A 377 36.09 15.75 21.45
CA THR A 377 37.22 15.94 20.52
C THR A 377 36.80 16.31 19.11
N HIS A 378 35.58 15.94 18.69
CA HIS A 378 35.10 16.11 17.32
C HIS A 378 33.82 16.94 17.24
N GLY A 379 33.48 17.69 18.29
CA GLY A 379 32.16 18.32 18.41
C GLY A 379 31.80 19.31 17.29
N VAL A 380 32.77 20.03 16.73
CA VAL A 380 32.54 20.90 15.55
C VAL A 380 32.13 20.08 14.34
N THR A 381 32.83 18.98 14.05
CA THR A 381 32.57 18.11 12.89
C THR A 381 31.21 17.42 13.03
N VAL A 382 30.91 16.86 14.20
CA VAL A 382 29.62 16.21 14.50
C VAL A 382 28.48 17.20 14.28
N THR A 383 28.61 18.42 14.81
CA THR A 383 27.57 19.45 14.68
C THR A 383 27.35 19.87 13.22
N ARG A 384 28.42 20.05 12.43
CA ARG A 384 28.30 20.39 11.00
C ARG A 384 27.57 19.31 10.20
N VAL A 385 27.81 18.02 10.51
CA VAL A 385 27.09 16.90 9.88
C VAL A 385 25.60 16.97 10.19
N ILE A 386 25.23 17.16 11.46
CA ILE A 386 23.82 17.24 11.88
C ILE A 386 23.11 18.44 11.22
N VAL A 387 23.75 19.62 11.22
CA VAL A 387 23.23 20.82 10.54
C VAL A 387 23.03 20.57 9.05
N GLY A 388 24.01 19.96 8.36
CA GLY A 388 23.91 19.60 6.95
C GLY A 388 22.73 18.67 6.66
N LEU A 389 22.51 17.65 7.50
CA LEU A 389 21.39 16.72 7.38
C LEU A 389 20.04 17.42 7.55
N ILE A 390 19.92 18.33 8.54
CA ILE A 390 18.70 19.13 8.73
C ILE A 390 18.46 19.99 7.49
N ILE A 391 19.46 20.70 6.98
CA ILE A 391 19.31 21.55 5.79
C ILE A 391 18.86 20.74 4.57
N VAL A 392 19.53 19.62 4.27
CA VAL A 392 19.17 18.75 3.13
C VAL A 392 17.73 18.26 3.27
N LYS A 393 17.35 17.79 4.46
CA LYS A 393 15.99 17.34 4.72
C LYS A 393 14.98 18.46 4.52
N GLU A 394 15.19 19.65 5.11
CA GLU A 394 14.22 20.75 5.04
C GLU A 394 14.04 21.24 3.60
N LEU A 395 15.11 21.25 2.80
CA LEU A 395 15.02 21.51 1.36
C LEU A 395 14.24 20.43 0.61
N LEU A 396 14.40 19.16 0.99
CA LEU A 396 13.62 18.07 0.40
C LEU A 396 12.12 18.20 0.71
N GLU A 397 11.76 18.62 1.92
CA GLU A 397 10.36 18.88 2.29
C GLU A 397 9.76 20.02 1.45
N VAL A 398 10.49 21.14 1.30
CA VAL A 398 10.10 22.26 0.44
C VAL A 398 9.93 21.78 -1.01
N TYR A 399 10.87 20.96 -1.50
CA TYR A 399 10.79 20.35 -2.82
C TYR A 399 9.53 19.49 -2.98
N GLN A 400 9.24 18.60 -2.01
CA GLN A 400 8.07 17.73 -2.04
C GLN A 400 6.75 18.52 -2.09
N TYR A 401 6.64 19.65 -1.37
CA TYR A 401 5.45 20.51 -1.44
C TYR A 401 5.31 21.24 -2.78
N ILE A 402 6.40 21.81 -3.32
CA ILE A 402 6.36 22.54 -4.60
C ILE A 402 6.02 21.57 -5.74
N PHE A 403 6.68 20.42 -5.76
CA PHE A 403 6.58 19.42 -6.82
C PHE A 403 5.52 18.34 -6.55
N SER A 404 4.45 18.70 -5.84
CA SER A 404 3.32 17.80 -5.55
C SER A 404 2.20 17.86 -6.60
N GLN A 405 1.49 16.75 -6.79
CA GLN A 405 0.26 16.73 -7.61
C GLN A 405 -0.83 17.66 -7.02
N TRP A 406 -0.86 17.85 -5.70
CA TRP A 406 -1.80 18.77 -5.03
C TRP A 406 -1.54 20.21 -5.44
N THR A 407 -0.27 20.63 -5.43
CA THR A 407 0.17 21.96 -5.89
C THR A 407 -0.18 22.18 -7.35
N LYS A 408 -0.05 21.15 -8.19
CA LYS A 408 -0.43 21.19 -9.59
C LYS A 408 -1.92 21.51 -9.78
N VAL A 409 -2.80 20.80 -9.07
CA VAL A 409 -4.26 21.08 -9.11
C VAL A 409 -4.57 22.48 -8.58
N LEU A 410 -3.98 22.88 -7.44
CA LEU A 410 -4.22 24.19 -6.85
C LEU A 410 -3.78 25.34 -7.76
N LEU A 411 -2.63 25.20 -8.44
CA LEU A 411 -2.15 26.20 -9.40
C LEU A 411 -3.07 26.27 -10.62
N ILE A 412 -3.57 25.14 -11.14
CA ILE A 412 -4.55 25.14 -12.23
C ILE A 412 -5.85 25.82 -11.79
N CYS A 413 -6.36 25.52 -10.60
CA CYS A 413 -7.57 26.16 -10.07
C CYS A 413 -7.36 27.68 -9.86
N LYS A 414 -6.21 28.10 -9.32
CA LYS A 414 -5.87 29.53 -9.16
C LYS A 414 -5.70 30.24 -10.50
N TYR A 415 -5.09 29.57 -11.48
CA TYR A 415 -4.92 30.08 -12.84
C TYR A 415 -6.27 30.38 -13.51
N ILE A 416 -7.30 29.56 -13.23
CA ILE A 416 -8.67 29.78 -13.75
C ILE A 416 -9.37 30.92 -13.00
N LYS A 417 -9.17 31.04 -11.68
CA LYS A 417 -9.80 32.08 -10.86
C LYS A 417 -9.22 33.48 -11.09
N HIS A 418 -7.90 33.57 -11.29
CA HIS A 418 -7.20 34.84 -11.30
C HIS A 418 -6.51 35.11 -12.63
N GLN A 419 -6.94 36.18 -13.30
CA GLN A 419 -6.38 36.61 -14.57
C GLN A 419 -4.91 37.05 -14.47
N CYS A 420 -4.45 37.48 -13.29
CA CYS A 420 -3.05 37.87 -13.05
C CYS A 420 -2.05 36.70 -13.21
N MET A 421 -2.50 35.46 -13.14
CA MET A 421 -1.66 34.27 -13.32
C MET A 421 -1.46 33.90 -14.80
N GLN A 422 -2.13 34.59 -15.73
CA GLN A 422 -2.09 34.31 -17.17
C GLN A 422 -0.93 35.01 -17.90
N ASN A 423 0.18 35.21 -17.20
CA ASN A 423 1.40 35.82 -17.75
C ASN A 423 2.31 34.74 -18.34
N ARG A 424 2.94 35.00 -19.50
CA ARG A 424 3.82 34.02 -20.19
C ARG A 424 4.94 33.48 -19.31
N MET A 425 5.52 34.30 -18.44
CA MET A 425 6.57 33.88 -17.49
C MET A 425 6.04 32.90 -16.44
N VAL A 426 4.84 33.15 -15.91
CA VAL A 426 4.19 32.28 -14.93
C VAL A 426 3.77 30.97 -15.59
N GLU A 427 3.26 31.02 -16.82
CA GLU A 427 2.97 29.82 -17.61
C GLU A 427 4.22 28.99 -17.90
N ALA A 428 5.33 29.63 -18.29
CA ALA A 428 6.60 28.94 -18.53
C ALA A 428 7.12 28.27 -17.24
N ALA A 429 7.09 28.98 -16.12
CA ALA A 429 7.45 28.43 -14.81
C ALA A 429 6.55 27.25 -14.42
N MET A 430 5.24 27.35 -14.63
CA MET A 430 4.29 26.25 -14.40
C MET A 430 4.59 25.06 -15.31
N ARG A 431 4.90 25.26 -16.59
CA ARG A 431 5.28 24.16 -17.51
C ARG A 431 6.55 23.44 -17.05
N ILE A 432 7.57 24.19 -16.66
CA ILE A 432 8.83 23.64 -16.13
C ILE A 432 8.53 22.82 -14.88
N MET A 433 7.78 23.39 -13.93
CA MET A 433 7.40 22.68 -12.71
C MET A 433 6.62 21.40 -13.03
N PHE A 434 5.58 21.48 -13.86
CA PHE A 434 4.76 20.32 -14.24
C PHE A 434 5.53 19.24 -14.99
N TRP A 435 6.62 19.59 -15.66
CA TRP A 435 7.52 18.65 -16.33
C TRP A 435 8.30 17.79 -15.34
N PHE A 436 8.71 18.35 -14.19
CA PHE A 436 9.34 17.60 -13.10
C PHE A 436 8.34 16.71 -12.33
N VAL A 437 7.07 17.11 -12.21
CA VAL A 437 6.01 16.39 -11.44
C VAL A 437 5.31 15.30 -12.26
N ARG A 438 6.07 14.48 -13.00
CA ARG A 438 5.50 13.43 -13.86
C ARG A 438 5.37 12.11 -13.10
N CYS A 439 4.14 11.73 -12.77
CA CYS A 439 3.84 10.36 -12.35
C CYS A 439 3.60 9.49 -13.58
N LYS A 440 4.44 8.47 -13.77
CA LYS A 440 4.15 7.34 -14.66
C LYS A 440 3.84 6.13 -13.79
N TRP A 441 2.79 5.38 -14.14
CA TRP A 441 2.62 4.05 -13.58
C TRP A 441 3.76 3.17 -14.11
N ASP A 442 4.44 2.42 -13.24
CA ASP A 442 5.60 1.57 -13.59
C ASP A 442 5.19 0.44 -14.56
N GLN A 443 3.88 0.25 -14.77
CA GLN A 443 3.31 -0.82 -15.59
C GLN A 443 3.78 -2.21 -15.17
N LYS A 444 4.27 -2.37 -13.95
CA LYS A 444 4.78 -3.64 -13.44
C LYS A 444 3.72 -4.36 -12.61
N ILE A 445 3.56 -5.64 -12.90
CA ILE A 445 2.68 -6.56 -12.19
C ILE A 445 3.55 -7.62 -11.54
N PHE A 446 3.23 -7.95 -10.29
CA PHE A 446 3.88 -9.04 -9.59
C PHE A 446 3.36 -10.39 -10.07
N GLN A 447 4.24 -11.37 -10.10
CA GLN A 447 3.95 -12.70 -10.62
C GLN A 447 4.34 -13.72 -9.56
N TYR A 448 3.46 -14.69 -9.35
CA TYR A 448 3.69 -15.82 -8.45
C TYR A 448 3.23 -17.10 -9.12
N ASN A 449 4.16 -18.03 -9.31
CA ASN A 449 3.87 -19.37 -9.81
C ASN A 449 3.97 -20.35 -8.64
N LEU A 450 2.85 -21.02 -8.33
CA LEU A 450 2.74 -21.93 -7.19
C LEU A 450 3.69 -23.13 -7.30
N LEU A 451 3.90 -23.68 -8.50
CA LEU A 451 4.70 -24.89 -8.73
C LEU A 451 6.21 -24.65 -8.57
N ILE A 452 6.70 -23.42 -8.80
CA ILE A 452 8.13 -23.09 -8.82
C ILE A 452 8.63 -22.53 -7.47
N SER A 453 7.73 -22.00 -6.64
CA SER A 453 8.09 -21.08 -5.53
C SER A 453 8.86 -21.72 -4.36
N TYR A 454 8.81 -23.04 -4.17
CA TYR A 454 9.35 -23.70 -2.97
C TYR A 454 10.86 -24.04 -3.01
N SER A 455 11.56 -23.85 -4.14
CA SER A 455 13.02 -24.08 -4.20
C SER A 455 13.78 -23.04 -3.33
N HIS A 456 14.05 -23.40 -2.08
CA HIS A 456 14.53 -22.52 -1.01
C HIS A 456 15.94 -21.94 -1.24
N ILE A 457 16.15 -20.76 -0.64
CA ILE A 457 17.41 -20.03 -0.31
C ILE A 457 17.54 -18.61 -0.91
N ARG A 458 16.93 -18.24 -2.04
CA ARG A 458 17.06 -16.84 -2.57
C ARG A 458 15.85 -16.12 -3.20
N LYS A 459 14.63 -16.68 -3.20
CA LYS A 459 13.47 -16.05 -3.89
C LYS A 459 12.22 -15.85 -3.02
N LYS A 460 12.35 -15.29 -1.81
CA LYS A 460 11.19 -14.80 -1.03
C LYS A 460 10.49 -13.57 -1.66
N LEU A 461 11.08 -12.94 -2.68
CA LEU A 461 10.49 -11.76 -3.32
C LEU A 461 9.67 -12.13 -4.56
N PRO A 462 8.39 -11.72 -4.64
CA PRO A 462 7.60 -11.84 -5.86
C PRO A 462 8.27 -11.05 -6.99
N ARG A 463 8.36 -11.67 -8.17
CA ARG A 463 9.03 -11.08 -9.35
C ARG A 463 8.08 -10.13 -10.08
N THR A 464 8.58 -9.05 -10.65
CA THR A 464 7.77 -8.07 -11.40
C THR A 464 7.97 -8.23 -12.90
N ILE A 465 6.89 -8.31 -13.67
CA ILE A 465 6.88 -8.29 -15.14
C ILE A 465 6.20 -7.00 -15.60
N LYS A 466 6.69 -6.39 -16.69
CA LYS A 466 6.00 -5.25 -17.31
C LYS A 466 4.77 -5.77 -18.05
N LEU A 467 3.60 -5.21 -17.73
CA LEU A 467 2.34 -5.50 -18.39
C LEU A 467 2.44 -5.14 -19.87
N GLU A 468 2.49 -6.16 -20.72
CA GLU A 468 2.54 -6.05 -22.18
C GLU A 468 1.27 -5.40 -22.73
N SER A 469 1.35 -4.85 -23.94
CA SER A 469 0.23 -4.15 -24.61
C SER A 469 -0.98 -5.06 -24.81
N GLU A 470 -0.71 -6.31 -25.18
CA GLU A 470 -1.66 -7.36 -25.52
C GLU A 470 -2.55 -7.67 -24.33
N VAL A 471 -1.95 -7.82 -23.15
CA VAL A 471 -2.66 -8.09 -21.89
C VAL A 471 -3.52 -6.88 -21.49
N LYS A 472 -3.05 -5.64 -21.70
CA LYS A 472 -3.87 -4.44 -21.47
C LYS A 472 -5.09 -4.43 -22.38
N THR A 473 -4.89 -4.73 -23.67
CA THR A 473 -5.94 -4.74 -24.66
C THR A 473 -7.01 -5.78 -24.31
N ALA A 474 -6.62 -7.01 -23.98
CA ALA A 474 -7.55 -8.07 -23.60
C ALA A 474 -8.39 -7.71 -22.35
N ILE A 475 -7.76 -7.10 -21.32
CA ILE A 475 -8.48 -6.65 -20.11
C ILE A 475 -9.51 -5.58 -20.47
N PHE A 476 -9.13 -4.58 -21.27
CA PHE A 476 -10.01 -3.46 -21.58
C PHE A 476 -11.06 -3.78 -22.64
N GLU A 477 -10.83 -4.75 -23.53
CA GLU A 477 -11.88 -5.31 -24.38
C GLU A 477 -12.92 -6.05 -23.55
N SER A 478 -12.49 -6.86 -22.58
CA SER A 478 -13.39 -7.51 -21.61
C SER A 478 -14.17 -6.48 -20.80
N PHE A 479 -13.50 -5.39 -20.38
CA PHE A 479 -14.10 -4.28 -19.67
C PHE A 479 -15.14 -3.53 -20.53
N LYS A 480 -14.82 -3.21 -21.80
CA LYS A 480 -15.75 -2.62 -22.78
C LYS A 480 -16.97 -3.50 -22.99
N GLY A 481 -16.79 -4.82 -22.99
CA GLY A 481 -17.87 -5.80 -23.05
C GLY A 481 -18.93 -5.65 -21.95
N LEU A 482 -18.57 -5.10 -20.79
CA LEU A 482 -19.50 -4.83 -19.68
C LEU A 482 -20.48 -3.68 -19.99
N GLN A 483 -20.17 -2.81 -20.95
CA GLN A 483 -21.06 -1.71 -21.33
C GLN A 483 -22.38 -2.22 -21.91
N GLN A 484 -22.33 -3.28 -22.71
CA GLN A 484 -23.48 -3.90 -23.36
C GLN A 484 -24.14 -4.96 -22.47
N HIS A 485 -23.32 -5.76 -21.77
CA HIS A 485 -23.78 -6.86 -20.93
C HIS A 485 -23.16 -6.78 -19.54
N PRO A 486 -23.75 -6.02 -18.60
CA PRO A 486 -23.23 -5.89 -17.24
C PRO A 486 -23.23 -7.22 -16.48
N GLU A 487 -24.12 -8.17 -16.83
CA GLU A 487 -24.18 -9.51 -16.25
C GLU A 487 -22.93 -10.36 -16.52
N ARG A 488 -22.07 -9.96 -17.48
CA ARG A 488 -20.76 -10.62 -17.72
C ARG A 488 -19.83 -10.58 -16.53
N LEU A 489 -20.05 -9.67 -15.57
CA LEU A 489 -19.26 -9.61 -14.34
C LEU A 489 -19.52 -10.82 -13.43
N GLU A 490 -20.73 -11.36 -13.43
CA GLU A 490 -21.12 -12.55 -12.68
C GLU A 490 -21.06 -13.81 -13.54
N THR A 491 -21.30 -13.68 -14.86
CA THR A 491 -21.29 -14.76 -15.85
C THR A 491 -19.96 -14.88 -16.62
N TYR A 492 -18.83 -14.48 -16.01
CA TYR A 492 -17.51 -14.50 -16.66
C TYR A 492 -17.13 -15.91 -17.14
N PHE A 493 -17.52 -16.94 -16.38
CA PHE A 493 -17.28 -18.34 -16.73
C PHE A 493 -18.04 -18.77 -17.99
N SER A 494 -19.35 -18.50 -18.04
CA SER A 494 -20.20 -18.77 -19.21
C SER A 494 -19.77 -17.96 -20.43
N ASN A 495 -19.24 -16.75 -20.24
CA ASN A 495 -18.73 -15.94 -21.34
C ASN A 495 -17.43 -16.51 -21.95
N ALA A 496 -16.62 -17.23 -21.17
CA ALA A 496 -15.40 -17.86 -21.64
C ALA A 496 -15.65 -19.22 -22.31
N PHE A 497 -16.49 -20.08 -21.71
CA PHE A 497 -16.66 -21.48 -22.14
C PHE A 497 -18.05 -21.80 -22.72
N GLY A 498 -18.98 -20.84 -22.74
CA GLY A 498 -20.38 -21.06 -23.14
C GLY A 498 -20.61 -21.49 -24.58
N SER A 499 -19.61 -21.36 -25.45
CA SER A 499 -19.63 -21.88 -26.82
C SER A 499 -19.63 -23.41 -26.86
N ASN A 500 -19.06 -24.08 -25.85
CA ASN A 500 -18.95 -25.53 -25.78
C ASN A 500 -19.77 -26.08 -24.58
N LYS A 501 -21.05 -26.35 -24.83
CA LYS A 501 -22.01 -26.80 -23.79
C LYS A 501 -21.58 -28.10 -23.08
N ALA A 502 -20.92 -29.02 -23.78
CA ALA A 502 -20.44 -30.27 -23.21
C ALA A 502 -19.27 -30.02 -22.22
N LEU A 503 -18.34 -29.15 -22.62
CA LEU A 503 -17.20 -28.73 -21.81
C LEU A 503 -17.67 -27.93 -20.58
N MET A 504 -18.64 -27.03 -20.75
CA MET A 504 -19.30 -26.32 -19.64
C MET A 504 -19.87 -27.27 -18.59
N GLN A 505 -20.58 -28.32 -18.99
CA GLN A 505 -21.21 -29.28 -18.07
C GLN A 505 -20.19 -30.16 -17.33
N GLN A 506 -19.01 -30.39 -17.93
CA GLN A 506 -17.89 -31.08 -17.29
C GLN A 506 -17.18 -30.18 -16.27
N LEU A 507 -17.01 -28.90 -16.60
CA LEU A 507 -16.32 -27.92 -15.77
C LEU A 507 -17.16 -27.35 -14.62
N THR A 508 -18.50 -27.45 -14.67
CA THR A 508 -19.39 -26.87 -13.66
C THR A 508 -19.15 -27.42 -12.24
N LEU A 509 -18.77 -28.70 -12.11
CA LEU A 509 -18.48 -29.32 -10.82
C LEU A 509 -17.26 -28.70 -10.11
N GLU A 510 -16.31 -28.15 -10.86
CA GLU A 510 -15.10 -27.50 -10.37
C GLU A 510 -15.24 -25.96 -10.30
N ASN A 511 -16.41 -25.41 -10.66
CA ASN A 511 -16.72 -23.98 -10.57
C ASN A 511 -17.64 -23.64 -9.37
N GLU A 512 -18.38 -24.61 -8.84
CA GLU A 512 -19.20 -24.50 -7.62
C GLU A 512 -18.37 -24.47 -6.32
N LEU A 513 -17.14 -23.98 -6.37
CA LEU A 513 -16.39 -23.75 -5.14
C LEU A 513 -16.90 -22.48 -4.45
N GLU A 514 -17.17 -22.62 -3.15
CA GLU A 514 -17.81 -21.60 -2.30
C GLU A 514 -16.96 -20.32 -2.16
N ALA A 515 -15.64 -20.41 -2.33
CA ALA A 515 -14.71 -19.28 -2.17
C ALA A 515 -13.84 -19.02 -3.42
N ASP A 516 -13.67 -17.74 -3.77
CA ASP A 516 -12.89 -17.30 -4.94
C ASP A 516 -11.40 -17.66 -4.83
N THR A 517 -10.87 -17.81 -3.61
CA THR A 517 -9.53 -18.30 -3.30
C THR A 517 -9.30 -19.68 -3.87
N HIS A 518 -10.28 -20.57 -3.69
CA HIS A 518 -10.19 -21.93 -4.21
C HIS A 518 -10.22 -21.92 -5.73
N ARG A 519 -11.12 -21.12 -6.34
CA ARG A 519 -11.18 -20.93 -7.79
C ARG A 519 -9.84 -20.44 -8.35
N ILE A 520 -9.21 -19.43 -7.75
CA ILE A 520 -7.88 -18.95 -8.18
C ILE A 520 -6.86 -20.09 -8.16
N LEU A 521 -6.80 -20.89 -7.09
CA LEU A 521 -5.82 -21.96 -6.94
C LEU A 521 -6.05 -23.11 -7.93
N VAL A 522 -7.28 -23.61 -8.05
CA VAL A 522 -7.66 -24.68 -8.98
C VAL A 522 -7.32 -24.28 -10.43
N TRP A 523 -7.79 -23.11 -10.86
CA TRP A 523 -7.56 -22.62 -12.22
C TRP A 523 -6.10 -22.27 -12.47
N HIS A 524 -5.34 -21.79 -11.47
CA HIS A 524 -3.91 -21.52 -11.61
C HIS A 524 -3.12 -22.80 -11.84
N ILE A 525 -3.40 -23.86 -11.06
CA ILE A 525 -2.78 -25.18 -11.23
C ILE A 525 -3.13 -25.75 -12.62
N ALA A 526 -4.39 -25.67 -13.04
CA ALA A 526 -4.83 -26.11 -14.36
C ALA A 526 -4.16 -25.34 -15.51
N THR A 527 -4.02 -24.01 -15.37
CA THR A 527 -3.35 -23.17 -16.37
C THR A 527 -1.86 -23.55 -16.47
N CYS A 528 -1.20 -23.80 -15.33
CA CYS A 528 0.18 -24.29 -15.32
C CYS A 528 0.30 -25.70 -15.93
N PHE A 529 -0.68 -26.57 -15.69
CA PHE A 529 -0.74 -27.91 -16.28
C PHE A 529 -0.81 -27.84 -17.81
N CYS A 530 -1.72 -27.02 -18.35
CA CYS A 530 -1.84 -26.78 -19.79
C CYS A 530 -0.56 -26.16 -20.37
N GLU A 531 0.08 -25.24 -19.64
CA GLU A 531 1.34 -24.62 -20.05
C GLU A 531 2.46 -25.66 -20.24
N ILE A 532 2.57 -26.62 -19.32
CA ILE A 532 3.59 -27.68 -19.40
C ILE A 532 3.24 -28.69 -20.50
N HIS A 533 1.96 -29.07 -20.64
CA HIS A 533 1.52 -30.05 -21.64
C HIS A 533 1.87 -29.63 -23.07
N TYR A 534 1.55 -28.38 -23.43
CA TYR A 534 1.65 -27.89 -24.80
C TYR A 534 3.01 -27.27 -25.16
N SER A 535 3.96 -27.23 -24.22
CA SER A 535 5.28 -26.62 -24.40
C SER A 535 6.40 -27.63 -24.15
N ASP A 536 6.92 -28.23 -25.22
CA ASP A 536 7.99 -29.24 -25.11
C ASP A 536 9.30 -28.66 -24.56
N GLN A 537 9.58 -27.38 -24.84
CA GLN A 537 10.70 -26.66 -24.22
C GLN A 537 10.57 -26.51 -22.70
N VAL A 538 9.34 -26.42 -22.17
CA VAL A 538 9.12 -26.31 -20.72
C VAL A 538 9.38 -27.66 -20.05
N LYS A 539 9.01 -28.78 -20.68
CA LYS A 539 9.22 -30.13 -20.14
C LYS A 539 10.71 -30.44 -19.89
N GLU A 540 11.61 -29.97 -20.75
CA GLU A 540 13.06 -30.20 -20.64
C GLU A 540 13.76 -29.24 -19.65
N LEU A 541 13.13 -28.12 -19.27
CA LEU A 541 13.74 -27.18 -18.32
C LEU A 541 13.70 -27.72 -16.89
N GLY A 542 14.86 -27.76 -16.24
CA GLY A 542 14.95 -27.99 -14.80
C GLY A 542 14.30 -26.86 -13.99
N VAL A 543 13.58 -27.22 -12.92
CA VAL A 543 12.88 -26.27 -12.01
C VAL A 543 13.79 -25.13 -11.52
N PHE A 544 15.10 -25.39 -11.41
CA PHE A 544 16.12 -24.41 -11.03
C PHE A 544 16.46 -23.37 -12.12
N LEU A 545 16.59 -23.81 -13.38
CA LEU A 545 16.99 -23.01 -14.54
C LEU A 545 15.84 -22.17 -15.12
N LEU A 546 14.62 -22.39 -14.63
CA LEU A 546 13.46 -21.57 -14.91
C LEU A 546 13.64 -20.17 -14.27
N GLY A 547 14.47 -19.35 -14.91
CA GLY A 547 14.36 -17.91 -14.83
C GLY A 547 13.00 -17.53 -15.41
N ASN A 548 12.17 -16.78 -14.67
CA ASN A 548 10.84 -16.36 -15.12
C ASN A 548 10.92 -15.29 -16.24
N ASN A 549 12.00 -15.28 -17.03
CA ASN A 549 11.96 -14.72 -18.36
C ASN A 549 11.06 -15.66 -19.17
N LEU A 550 9.77 -15.35 -19.06
CA LEU A 550 8.71 -15.63 -20.00
C LEU A 550 9.33 -15.88 -21.37
N LEU A 551 9.25 -17.12 -21.85
CA LEU A 551 9.78 -17.64 -23.11
C LEU A 551 10.05 -16.52 -24.13
N ASP A 552 11.34 -16.19 -24.28
CA ASP A 552 11.81 -15.25 -25.29
C ASP A 552 11.59 -15.88 -26.67
N LYS A 553 10.60 -15.33 -27.35
CA LYS A 553 10.52 -15.04 -28.79
C LYS A 553 10.50 -16.11 -29.87
N GLU A 554 10.84 -17.38 -29.67
CA GLU A 554 10.91 -18.31 -30.81
C GLU A 554 10.24 -19.67 -30.52
N SER A 555 8.95 -19.82 -30.86
CA SER A 555 8.35 -21.12 -31.27
C SER A 555 6.80 -21.18 -31.33
N LYS A 556 6.04 -20.16 -30.89
CA LYS A 556 4.57 -20.18 -30.99
C LYS A 556 4.07 -19.35 -32.18
N THR A 557 3.06 -19.86 -32.89
CA THR A 557 2.38 -19.14 -33.99
C THR A 557 1.92 -17.75 -33.53
N ALA A 558 2.01 -16.75 -34.42
CA ALA A 558 1.71 -15.36 -34.10
C ALA A 558 0.31 -15.15 -33.48
N GLU A 559 -0.64 -16.04 -33.80
CA GLU A 559 -2.02 -16.01 -33.33
C GLU A 559 -2.21 -16.49 -31.87
N VAL A 560 -1.43 -17.47 -31.40
CA VAL A 560 -1.57 -18.03 -30.04
C VAL A 560 -0.92 -17.14 -28.99
N ARG A 561 0.15 -16.45 -29.37
CA ARG A 561 1.01 -15.65 -28.48
C ARG A 561 0.24 -14.66 -27.59
N PRO A 562 -0.65 -13.78 -28.09
CA PRO A 562 -1.32 -12.78 -27.25
C PRO A 562 -2.25 -13.40 -26.21
N HIS A 563 -2.99 -14.45 -26.59
CA HIS A 563 -3.91 -15.15 -25.70
C HIS A 563 -3.17 -15.92 -24.60
N TYR A 564 -2.13 -16.67 -24.98
CA TYR A 564 -1.28 -17.40 -24.03
C TYR A 564 -0.63 -16.46 -23.01
N LEU A 565 -0.02 -15.38 -23.48
CA LEU A 565 0.63 -14.38 -22.61
C LEU A 565 -0.36 -13.78 -21.61
N THR A 566 -1.57 -13.45 -22.07
CA THR A 566 -2.63 -12.89 -21.22
C THR A 566 -3.06 -13.89 -20.15
N ALA A 567 -3.40 -15.12 -20.53
CA ALA A 567 -3.83 -16.16 -19.60
C ALA A 567 -2.78 -16.45 -18.51
N VAL A 568 -1.53 -16.69 -18.91
CA VAL A 568 -0.45 -17.04 -17.97
C VAL A 568 -0.07 -15.86 -17.07
N SER A 569 0.04 -14.64 -17.63
CA SER A 569 0.39 -13.45 -16.84
C SER A 569 -0.68 -13.11 -15.80
N LEU A 570 -1.96 -13.25 -16.17
CA LEU A 570 -3.07 -12.99 -15.27
C LEU A 570 -3.24 -14.09 -14.23
N SER A 571 -3.07 -15.36 -14.62
CA SER A 571 -3.09 -16.49 -13.69
C SER A 571 -2.04 -16.33 -12.58
N ASN A 572 -0.79 -16.05 -12.96
CA ASN A 572 0.30 -15.79 -12.02
C ASN A 572 0.07 -14.50 -11.19
N TYR A 573 -0.62 -13.51 -11.73
CA TYR A 573 -1.01 -12.31 -10.98
C TYR A 573 -2.07 -12.62 -9.92
N CYS A 574 -3.11 -13.37 -10.28
CA CYS A 574 -4.17 -13.80 -9.35
C CYS A 574 -3.59 -14.67 -8.22
N ALA A 575 -2.67 -15.58 -8.53
CA ALA A 575 -1.93 -16.33 -7.50
C ALA A 575 -1.09 -15.40 -6.59
N TYR A 576 -0.50 -14.34 -7.14
CA TYR A 576 0.17 -13.31 -6.34
C TYR A 576 -0.80 -12.55 -5.42
N LEU A 577 -2.02 -12.24 -5.88
CA LEU A 577 -3.02 -11.54 -5.06
C LEU A 577 -3.37 -12.31 -3.78
N LEU A 578 -3.34 -13.65 -3.81
CA LEU A 578 -3.52 -14.49 -2.63
C LEU A 578 -2.42 -14.28 -1.58
N THR A 579 -1.17 -14.08 -1.99
CA THR A 579 -0.06 -13.76 -1.06
C THR A 579 -0.27 -12.43 -0.32
N LYS A 580 -1.11 -11.54 -0.89
CA LYS A 580 -1.48 -10.25 -0.31
C LYS A 580 -2.89 -10.24 0.28
N ALA A 581 -3.62 -11.35 0.24
CA ALA A 581 -5.04 -11.42 0.63
C ALA A 581 -5.91 -10.32 0.00
N LEU A 582 -5.59 -9.88 -1.23
CA LEU A 582 -6.33 -8.86 -1.96
C LEU A 582 -7.37 -9.51 -2.89
N VAL A 583 -8.23 -10.31 -2.27
CA VAL A 583 -9.28 -11.15 -2.89
C VAL A 583 -10.54 -10.98 -2.03
N PRO A 584 -11.77 -11.23 -2.54
CA PRO A 584 -13.01 -11.00 -1.80
C PRO A 584 -13.09 -11.73 -0.45
N ASP A 585 -12.65 -12.99 -0.41
CA ASP A 585 -12.69 -13.89 0.75
C ASP A 585 -11.94 -13.40 1.98
N ASN A 586 -12.31 -13.89 3.17
CA ASN A 586 -11.65 -13.49 4.42
C ASN A 586 -10.12 -13.69 4.37
N GLY A 587 -9.35 -12.64 4.71
CA GLY A 587 -7.88 -12.66 4.61
C GLY A 587 -7.20 -13.73 5.47
N PHE A 588 -7.79 -14.11 6.61
CA PHE A 588 -7.32 -15.25 7.40
C PHE A 588 -7.47 -16.58 6.64
N VAL A 589 -8.67 -16.82 6.09
CA VAL A 589 -8.98 -18.03 5.30
C VAL A 589 -8.07 -18.10 4.08
N VAL A 590 -7.92 -17.00 3.35
CA VAL A 590 -7.01 -16.91 2.19
C VAL A 590 -5.60 -17.38 2.56
N THR A 591 -5.06 -16.87 3.67
CA THR A 591 -3.69 -17.17 4.10
C THR A 591 -3.54 -18.64 4.51
N LYS A 592 -4.53 -19.20 5.22
CA LYS A 592 -4.51 -20.60 5.66
C LYS A 592 -4.66 -21.57 4.47
N VAL A 593 -5.65 -21.36 3.62
CA VAL A 593 -5.91 -22.18 2.43
C VAL A 593 -4.71 -22.11 1.49
N PHE A 594 -4.20 -20.91 1.19
CA PHE A 594 -3.03 -20.75 0.32
C PHE A 594 -1.80 -21.49 0.84
N ASN A 595 -1.53 -21.43 2.14
CA ASN A 595 -0.39 -22.14 2.74
C ASN A 595 -0.60 -23.66 2.76
N ALA A 596 -1.82 -24.14 2.97
CA ALA A 596 -2.16 -25.56 2.92
C ALA A 596 -1.97 -26.12 1.51
N VAL A 597 -2.55 -25.48 0.49
CA VAL A 597 -2.39 -25.89 -0.92
C VAL A 597 -0.95 -25.78 -1.38
N ARG A 598 -0.21 -24.75 -0.93
CA ARG A 598 1.22 -24.65 -1.21
C ARG A 598 2.02 -25.82 -0.61
N LYS A 599 1.67 -26.29 0.59
CA LYS A 599 2.31 -27.48 1.21
C LYS A 599 1.90 -28.75 0.46
N GLU A 600 0.62 -28.88 0.15
CA GLU A 600 0.04 -30.02 -0.56
C GLU A 600 0.63 -30.19 -1.97
N THR A 601 0.64 -29.12 -2.79
CA THR A 601 1.28 -29.11 -4.11
C THR A 601 2.74 -29.52 -4.03
N PHE A 602 3.48 -29.03 -3.03
CA PHE A 602 4.87 -29.41 -2.82
C PHE A 602 5.03 -30.89 -2.46
N CYS A 603 4.21 -31.42 -1.54
CA CYS A 603 4.23 -32.84 -1.18
C CYS A 603 3.85 -33.73 -2.39
N ALA A 604 2.81 -33.34 -3.13
CA ALA A 604 2.31 -34.04 -4.31
C ALA A 604 3.33 -34.12 -5.45
N THR A 605 4.09 -33.04 -5.65
CA THR A 605 5.08 -32.95 -6.74
C THR A 605 6.48 -33.36 -6.30
N TYR A 606 6.77 -33.41 -5.00
CA TYR A 606 8.08 -33.68 -4.40
C TYR A 606 9.20 -33.00 -5.18
N CYS A 607 9.06 -31.68 -5.39
CA CYS A 607 9.94 -30.86 -6.23
C CYS A 607 11.37 -30.82 -5.66
N SER A 608 12.22 -31.76 -6.10
CA SER A 608 13.66 -31.74 -5.82
C SER A 608 14.38 -30.77 -6.76
N PHE A 609 15.54 -30.25 -6.35
CA PHE A 609 16.34 -29.26 -7.09
C PHE A 609 16.67 -29.65 -8.55
N PHE A 610 16.69 -30.94 -8.87
CA PHE A 610 17.08 -31.50 -10.16
C PHE A 610 15.92 -32.01 -11.03
N GLN A 611 14.66 -31.92 -10.57
CA GLN A 611 13.52 -32.37 -11.37
C GLN A 611 13.25 -31.43 -12.55
N SER A 612 12.85 -32.03 -13.68
CA SER A 612 12.33 -31.32 -14.84
C SER A 612 10.86 -30.95 -14.62
N MET A 613 10.36 -29.92 -15.32
CA MET A 613 8.91 -29.64 -15.30
C MET A 613 8.09 -30.79 -15.91
N GLY A 614 8.70 -31.60 -16.79
CA GLY A 614 8.08 -32.83 -17.30
C GLY A 614 7.81 -33.85 -16.19
N ASP A 615 8.72 -34.00 -15.23
CA ASP A 615 8.53 -34.89 -14.07
C ASP A 615 7.39 -34.39 -13.16
N VAL A 616 7.32 -33.08 -12.96
CA VAL A 616 6.24 -32.43 -12.20
C VAL A 616 4.89 -32.67 -12.89
N TYR A 617 4.84 -32.53 -14.22
CA TYR A 617 3.65 -32.80 -15.02
C TYR A 617 3.21 -34.26 -14.91
N ASN A 618 4.11 -35.22 -15.04
CA ASN A 618 3.79 -36.64 -14.95
C ASN A 618 3.20 -37.01 -13.57
N LYS A 619 3.69 -36.39 -12.49
CA LYS A 619 3.12 -36.57 -11.14
C LYS A 619 1.73 -35.96 -11.02
N LEU A 620 1.52 -34.75 -11.53
CA LEU A 620 0.19 -34.13 -11.56
C LEU A 620 -0.80 -34.96 -12.40
N LEU A 621 -0.33 -35.50 -13.54
CA LEU A 621 -1.13 -36.39 -14.38
C LEU A 621 -1.52 -37.66 -13.63
N LYS A 622 -0.59 -38.26 -12.87
CA LYS A 622 -0.87 -39.44 -12.03
C LYS A 622 -1.97 -39.15 -11.02
N ILE A 623 -1.87 -38.02 -10.30
CA ILE A 623 -2.87 -37.56 -9.32
C ILE A 623 -4.24 -37.35 -9.99
N ALA A 624 -4.27 -36.79 -11.20
CA ALA A 624 -5.50 -36.60 -11.96
C ALA A 624 -6.12 -37.94 -12.42
N THR A 625 -5.32 -38.99 -12.64
CA THR A 625 -5.78 -40.31 -13.11
C THR A 625 -6.21 -41.27 -12.01
N GLU A 626 -5.63 -41.19 -10.81
CA GLU A 626 -5.94 -42.10 -9.69
C GLU A 626 -7.42 -42.02 -9.27
N VAL A 627 -8.09 -40.89 -9.47
CA VAL A 627 -9.52 -40.70 -9.19
C VAL A 627 -10.43 -41.32 -10.25
N SER A 628 -10.03 -41.37 -11.53
CA SER A 628 -10.90 -41.94 -12.59
C SER A 628 -11.24 -43.40 -12.30
N ARG A 629 -10.32 -44.16 -11.68
CA ARG A 629 -10.57 -45.55 -11.26
C ARG A 629 -11.44 -45.62 -9.99
N ALA A 630 -11.21 -44.74 -9.01
CA ALA A 630 -11.98 -44.72 -7.77
C ALA A 630 -13.44 -44.27 -7.98
N SER A 631 -13.72 -43.37 -8.94
CA SER A 631 -15.09 -42.97 -9.29
C SER A 631 -15.86 -44.05 -10.04
N GLU A 632 -15.18 -44.96 -10.74
CA GLU A 632 -15.83 -46.12 -11.40
C GLU A 632 -16.17 -47.23 -10.40
N GLU A 633 -15.41 -47.39 -9.31
CA GLU A 633 -15.69 -48.38 -8.26
C GLU A 633 -16.90 -48.01 -7.38
N VAL A 634 -17.16 -46.71 -7.16
CA VAL A 634 -18.31 -46.26 -6.35
C VAL A 634 -19.66 -46.40 -7.08
N VAL A 635 -19.67 -46.47 -8.42
CA VAL A 635 -20.90 -46.71 -9.21
C VAL A 635 -21.24 -48.21 -9.31
N GLY A 636 -20.33 -49.10 -8.89
CA GLY A 636 -20.51 -50.56 -8.94
C GLY A 636 -21.23 -51.19 -7.74
N ALA A 637 -21.59 -50.41 -6.71
CA ALA A 637 -22.19 -50.90 -5.47
C ALA A 637 -23.58 -50.29 -5.21
N GLU A 638 -24.52 -50.47 -6.15
CA GLU A 638 -25.95 -50.38 -5.85
C GLU A 638 -26.48 -51.77 -5.49
N GLY A 639 -26.81 -51.95 -4.21
CA GLY A 639 -27.43 -53.16 -3.69
C GLY A 639 -27.94 -52.97 -2.27
N GLU A 640 -29.23 -52.60 -2.18
CA GLU A 640 -30.12 -52.62 -1.01
C GLU A 640 -29.98 -51.52 0.06
N ALA A 641 -30.95 -50.59 0.02
CA ALA A 641 -31.36 -49.77 1.15
C ALA A 641 -32.11 -50.62 2.20
N PRO A 642 -32.25 -50.12 3.44
CA PRO A 642 -33.60 -49.67 3.80
C PRO A 642 -33.66 -48.30 4.49
N GLU A 643 -34.85 -47.74 4.34
CA GLU A 643 -35.38 -46.47 4.82
C GLU A 643 -35.22 -46.23 6.33
N SER A 644 -34.91 -45.00 6.73
CA SER A 644 -35.84 -44.17 7.53
C SER A 644 -35.20 -42.81 7.88
N SER A 645 -35.91 -41.77 7.47
CA SER A 645 -35.72 -40.36 7.82
C SER A 645 -36.26 -40.06 9.21
N VAL A 646 -35.55 -39.31 10.06
CA VAL A 646 -36.11 -38.28 10.97
C VAL A 646 -35.00 -37.29 11.40
N LEU A 647 -35.27 -36.00 11.22
CA LEU A 647 -34.53 -34.84 11.76
C LEU A 647 -34.64 -34.76 13.29
N VAL A 648 -33.53 -34.53 14.03
CA VAL A 648 -33.58 -33.81 15.32
C VAL A 648 -32.31 -32.98 15.51
N GLU A 649 -32.55 -31.68 15.68
CA GLU A 649 -31.68 -30.63 16.21
C GLU A 649 -31.68 -30.70 17.75
N GLU A 650 -30.52 -30.57 18.41
CA GLU A 650 -30.32 -30.05 19.79
C GLU A 650 -28.90 -30.45 20.27
N LYS A 651 -28.20 -29.82 21.22
CA LYS A 651 -28.20 -28.51 21.89
C LYS A 651 -27.14 -28.63 22.99
N ILE A 652 -26.47 -27.53 23.26
CA ILE A 652 -25.55 -27.34 24.39
C ILE A 652 -26.28 -27.64 25.72
N LYS A 653 -25.66 -28.41 26.63
CA LYS A 653 -26.06 -28.48 28.04
C LYS A 653 -24.86 -28.39 28.98
N MET A 654 -24.97 -27.41 29.86
CA MET A 654 -24.19 -27.13 31.05
C MET A 654 -24.98 -27.66 32.28
N GLU A 655 -24.29 -27.76 33.42
CA GLU A 655 -24.82 -27.94 34.81
C GLU A 655 -25.24 -29.35 35.25
N THR A 656 -25.05 -29.83 36.49
CA THR A 656 -24.17 -29.65 37.69
C THR A 656 -24.72 -30.63 38.75
N ASN A 657 -24.06 -30.71 39.91
CA ASN A 657 -24.50 -31.23 41.23
C ASN A 657 -24.19 -32.72 41.52
N GLU A 658 -23.84 -33.17 42.72
CA GLU A 658 -23.38 -32.65 44.04
C GLU A 658 -23.19 -33.89 44.94
N GLU A 659 -22.70 -33.67 46.18
CA GLU A 659 -22.75 -34.53 47.39
C GLU A 659 -21.63 -35.58 47.60
N ASP A 660 -20.99 -35.77 48.77
CA ASP A 660 -20.89 -35.03 50.05
C ASP A 660 -19.85 -35.72 50.99
N HIS A 661 -19.18 -34.92 51.85
CA HIS A 661 -18.75 -35.13 53.27
C HIS A 661 -17.83 -36.33 53.70
N GLU A 662 -16.88 -36.27 54.66
CA GLU A 662 -16.40 -35.29 55.67
C GLU A 662 -15.09 -35.78 56.38
N GLY A 663 -14.25 -34.86 56.87
CA GLY A 663 -13.34 -34.96 58.05
C GLY A 663 -11.97 -35.66 57.90
N ASP A 664 -10.89 -35.33 58.61
CA ASP A 664 -10.48 -34.19 59.46
C ASP A 664 -8.95 -34.33 59.76
N THR A 665 -8.28 -33.20 59.98
CA THR A 665 -7.03 -32.88 60.75
C THR A 665 -5.66 -33.62 60.64
N ASN A 666 -4.61 -32.75 60.53
CA ASN A 666 -3.25 -32.77 61.14
C ASN A 666 -2.23 -33.83 60.66
N GLU A 667 -0.91 -33.69 60.67
CA GLU A 667 0.13 -32.69 61.00
C GLU A 667 1.46 -33.32 60.49
N GLU A 668 2.46 -32.48 60.19
CA GLU A 668 3.90 -32.70 60.43
C GLU A 668 4.66 -33.91 59.81
N ASP A 669 5.67 -33.52 59.01
CA ASP A 669 7.08 -33.84 59.20
C ASP A 669 7.74 -35.17 58.75
N HIS A 670 8.88 -34.92 58.11
CA HIS A 670 10.17 -35.62 58.16
C HIS A 670 10.30 -37.01 57.50
N GLU A 671 11.12 -37.03 56.44
CA GLU A 671 12.45 -37.70 56.38
C GLU A 671 12.34 -39.18 55.99
N GLY A 672 12.68 -39.50 54.75
CA GLY A 672 14.03 -39.89 54.36
C GLY A 672 13.89 -41.24 53.62
N ASP A 673 14.73 -41.66 52.68
CA ASP A 673 16.06 -41.20 52.37
C ASP A 673 16.53 -41.87 51.06
N HIS A 674 17.46 -41.18 50.40
CA HIS A 674 18.53 -41.67 49.52
C HIS A 674 18.26 -42.59 48.31
N ASN A 675 18.58 -42.08 47.12
CA ASN A 675 19.97 -42.18 46.65
C ASN A 675 20.27 -41.30 45.41
N ASP A 676 21.19 -40.36 45.63
CA ASP A 676 22.22 -39.79 44.77
C ASP A 676 22.08 -39.82 43.24
N PHE A 677 22.19 -38.64 42.62
CA PHE A 677 23.09 -38.45 41.47
C PHE A 677 23.70 -37.05 41.43
N ASN A 678 25.01 -37.01 41.63
CA ASN A 678 25.87 -35.84 41.45
C ASN A 678 26.38 -35.77 40.00
N ASN A 679 26.17 -34.60 39.40
CA ASN A 679 27.13 -33.79 38.65
C ASN A 679 27.79 -34.29 37.33
N SER A 680 27.42 -33.56 36.28
CA SER A 680 28.27 -32.96 35.25
C SER A 680 28.69 -33.76 33.99
N LYS A 681 28.46 -33.06 32.86
CA LYS A 681 29.12 -33.12 31.55
C LYS A 681 28.98 -34.40 30.73
N ALA A 682 28.21 -34.32 29.64
CA ALA A 682 28.76 -34.29 28.27
C ALA A 682 27.64 -34.36 27.20
N ASN A 683 27.94 -33.70 26.09
CA ASN A 683 27.55 -34.01 24.71
C ASN A 683 26.09 -33.95 24.24
N ASP A 684 25.95 -33.14 23.19
CA ASP A 684 25.00 -33.24 22.10
C ASP A 684 24.66 -34.69 21.71
N GLN A 685 23.39 -35.04 21.83
CA GLN A 685 22.66 -35.90 20.91
C GLN A 685 21.16 -35.65 21.12
N ILE A 686 20.54 -35.04 20.11
CA ILE A 686 19.09 -34.91 19.96
C ILE A 686 18.53 -36.32 19.76
N PRO A 687 17.63 -36.84 20.60
CA PRO A 687 16.95 -38.09 20.29
C PRO A 687 15.72 -37.79 19.42
N ASP A 688 15.68 -38.50 18.31
CA ASP A 688 14.54 -38.64 17.41
C ASP A 688 13.27 -39.00 18.21
N ARG A 689 12.23 -38.18 18.04
CA ARG A 689 10.85 -38.61 18.21
C ARG A 689 10.16 -38.42 16.87
N GLU A 690 10.14 -39.51 16.13
CA GLU A 690 9.18 -39.77 15.07
C GLU A 690 7.79 -39.75 15.71
N ASP A 691 7.07 -38.63 15.56
CA ASP A 691 5.63 -38.65 15.68
C ASP A 691 5.10 -39.29 14.39
N ASP A 692 4.82 -40.59 14.49
CA ASP A 692 4.00 -41.35 13.54
C ASP A 692 2.64 -40.67 13.37
N ILE A 693 2.55 -39.79 12.37
CA ILE A 693 1.27 -39.38 11.82
C ILE A 693 0.85 -40.51 10.88
N SER A 694 0.01 -41.40 11.40
CA SER A 694 -0.78 -42.35 10.63
C SER A 694 -1.39 -41.65 9.41
N GLY A 695 -0.88 -41.99 8.22
CA GLY A 695 -1.54 -41.69 6.97
C GLY A 695 -2.69 -42.65 6.77
N ASP A 696 -3.90 -42.11 6.53
CA ASP A 696 -4.85 -42.66 5.56
C ASP A 696 -6.04 -41.72 5.26
N ASP A 697 -6.37 -40.74 6.10
CA ASP A 697 -7.56 -39.92 5.86
C ASP A 697 -7.24 -38.50 5.36
N GLY A 698 -7.40 -38.24 4.05
CA GLY A 698 -7.53 -36.86 3.55
C GLY A 698 -7.18 -36.54 2.09
N ILE A 699 -6.79 -37.50 1.23
CA ILE A 699 -6.56 -37.24 -0.21
C ILE A 699 -7.80 -37.63 -1.05
N HIS A 700 -8.99 -37.34 -0.52
CA HIS A 700 -10.21 -37.30 -1.32
C HIS A 700 -10.66 -35.83 -1.37
N ASN A 701 -10.64 -35.22 -2.56
CA ASN A 701 -11.08 -33.85 -2.86
C ASN A 701 -10.12 -32.71 -2.46
N SER A 702 -8.81 -32.90 -2.66
CA SER A 702 -7.84 -31.84 -2.40
C SER A 702 -7.79 -30.79 -3.53
N ILE A 703 -7.43 -29.54 -3.23
CA ILE A 703 -7.44 -28.44 -4.22
C ILE A 703 -6.40 -28.67 -5.33
N THR A 704 -5.26 -29.29 -5.00
CA THR A 704 -4.26 -29.64 -6.00
C THR A 704 -4.80 -30.69 -6.98
N GLN A 705 -5.53 -31.66 -6.45
CA GLN A 705 -6.15 -32.72 -7.25
C GLN A 705 -7.24 -32.17 -8.16
N MET A 706 -8.11 -31.29 -7.66
CA MET A 706 -9.09 -30.57 -8.49
C MET A 706 -8.40 -29.77 -9.60
N GLY A 707 -7.33 -29.03 -9.30
CA GLY A 707 -6.57 -28.28 -10.30
C GLY A 707 -5.91 -29.17 -11.36
N ALA A 708 -5.39 -30.33 -10.98
CA ALA A 708 -4.78 -31.28 -11.91
C ALA A 708 -5.84 -31.97 -12.81
N ARG A 709 -6.99 -32.33 -12.23
CA ARG A 709 -8.14 -32.88 -12.95
C ARG A 709 -8.68 -31.88 -13.97
N LEU A 710 -8.89 -30.63 -13.56
CA LEU A 710 -9.27 -29.54 -14.44
C LEU A 710 -8.30 -29.39 -15.61
N GLY A 711 -7.00 -29.38 -15.31
CA GLY A 711 -5.95 -29.30 -16.33
C GLY A 711 -6.04 -30.43 -17.35
N LYS A 712 -6.24 -31.67 -16.88
CA LYS A 712 -6.42 -32.84 -17.74
C LYS A 712 -7.67 -32.73 -18.62
N GLN A 713 -8.81 -32.36 -18.06
CA GLN A 713 -10.06 -32.17 -18.80
C GLN A 713 -9.92 -31.10 -19.89
N LEU A 714 -9.24 -29.98 -19.60
CA LEU A 714 -8.94 -28.95 -20.59
C LEU A 714 -8.01 -29.46 -21.71
N THR A 715 -6.99 -30.26 -21.38
CA THR A 715 -6.12 -30.83 -22.41
C THR A 715 -6.85 -31.84 -23.30
N GLU A 716 -7.73 -32.67 -22.73
CA GLU A 716 -8.51 -33.66 -23.48
C GLU A 716 -9.60 -33.01 -24.35
N ALA A 717 -10.28 -31.99 -23.83
CA ALA A 717 -11.38 -31.34 -24.53
C ALA A 717 -10.94 -30.49 -25.73
N TYR A 718 -9.76 -29.87 -25.66
CA TYR A 718 -9.21 -29.05 -26.76
C TYR A 718 -8.24 -29.82 -27.68
N GLY A 719 -7.70 -30.96 -27.24
CA GLY A 719 -6.83 -31.81 -28.07
C GLY A 719 -5.60 -31.06 -28.60
N ASP A 720 -5.51 -30.86 -29.93
CA ASP A 720 -4.43 -30.08 -30.55
C ASP A 720 -4.78 -28.60 -30.79
N ASP A 721 -6.01 -28.17 -30.47
CA ASP A 721 -6.49 -26.80 -30.66
C ASP A 721 -6.00 -25.86 -29.55
N LYS A 722 -4.70 -25.58 -29.60
CA LYS A 722 -4.03 -24.66 -28.68
C LYS A 722 -4.61 -23.24 -28.79
N VAL A 723 -5.08 -22.83 -29.96
CA VAL A 723 -5.55 -21.45 -30.21
C VAL A 723 -6.81 -21.18 -29.41
N HIS A 724 -7.82 -22.06 -29.52
CA HIS A 724 -9.08 -21.89 -28.80
C HIS A 724 -8.91 -22.06 -27.29
N LEU A 725 -8.08 -23.01 -26.84
CA LEU A 725 -7.79 -23.17 -25.41
C LEU A 725 -7.24 -21.89 -24.78
N TRP A 726 -6.18 -21.32 -25.36
CA TRP A 726 -5.56 -20.12 -24.81
C TRP A 726 -6.48 -18.89 -24.94
N ARG A 727 -7.29 -18.83 -26.00
CA ARG A 727 -8.32 -17.79 -26.17
C ARG A 727 -9.34 -17.85 -25.04
N ASP A 728 -9.93 -19.00 -24.78
CA ASP A 728 -10.97 -19.17 -23.75
C ASP A 728 -10.39 -18.97 -22.34
N LEU A 729 -9.18 -19.48 -22.06
CA LEU A 729 -8.45 -19.17 -20.82
C LEU A 729 -8.15 -17.68 -20.67
N SER A 730 -7.80 -16.98 -21.75
CA SER A 730 -7.55 -15.53 -21.69
C SER A 730 -8.82 -14.76 -21.33
N VAL A 731 -9.97 -15.12 -21.92
CA VAL A 731 -11.28 -14.53 -21.63
C VAL A 731 -11.73 -14.85 -20.21
N PHE A 732 -11.49 -16.08 -19.75
CA PHE A 732 -11.77 -16.48 -18.37
C PHE A 732 -10.97 -15.63 -17.38
N TRP A 733 -9.64 -15.54 -17.54
CA TRP A 733 -8.80 -14.81 -16.59
C TRP A 733 -9.03 -13.29 -16.60
N THR A 734 -9.33 -12.68 -17.76
CA THR A 734 -9.68 -11.25 -17.81
C THR A 734 -11.03 -10.99 -17.15
N GLY A 735 -12.04 -11.80 -17.45
CA GLY A 735 -13.37 -11.71 -16.84
C GLY A 735 -13.34 -11.95 -15.32
N PHE A 736 -12.61 -12.99 -14.90
CA PHE A 736 -12.47 -13.32 -13.48
C PHE A 736 -11.68 -12.25 -12.72
N LEU A 737 -10.63 -11.65 -13.29
CA LEU A 737 -9.94 -10.52 -12.66
C LEU A 737 -10.87 -9.31 -12.46
N LEU A 738 -11.74 -9.01 -13.43
CA LEU A 738 -12.73 -7.95 -13.29
C LEU A 738 -13.77 -8.28 -12.21
N HIS A 739 -14.21 -9.54 -12.15
CA HIS A 739 -15.07 -10.03 -11.08
C HIS A 739 -14.40 -9.81 -9.71
N LEU A 740 -13.17 -10.30 -9.52
CA LEU A 740 -12.39 -10.12 -8.29
C LEU A 740 -12.23 -8.65 -7.91
N ALA A 741 -11.95 -7.78 -8.89
CA ALA A 741 -11.84 -6.34 -8.66
C ALA A 741 -13.16 -5.73 -8.19
N ALA A 742 -14.30 -6.23 -8.66
CA ALA A 742 -15.62 -5.76 -8.26
C ALA A 742 -16.07 -6.26 -6.89
N SER A 743 -15.86 -7.56 -6.62
CA SER A 743 -16.29 -8.22 -5.39
C SER A 743 -15.36 -7.93 -4.21
N THR A 744 -14.12 -7.49 -4.45
CA THR A 744 -13.19 -7.11 -3.39
C THR A 744 -13.66 -5.83 -2.69
N ARG A 745 -13.74 -5.90 -1.35
CA ARG A 745 -14.20 -4.77 -0.52
C ARG A 745 -13.25 -3.56 -0.65
N ALA A 746 -13.82 -2.36 -0.66
CA ALA A 746 -13.06 -1.10 -0.70
C ALA A 746 -12.03 -1.01 0.45
N SER A 747 -12.35 -1.56 1.63
CA SER A 747 -11.44 -1.58 2.78
C SER A 747 -10.13 -2.32 2.50
N LYS A 748 -10.15 -3.42 1.74
CA LYS A 748 -8.95 -4.17 1.33
C LYS A 748 -8.11 -3.39 0.33
N HIS A 749 -8.76 -2.76 -0.66
CA HIS A 749 -8.07 -1.84 -1.57
C HIS A 749 -7.43 -0.68 -0.82
N LYS A 750 -8.10 -0.13 0.20
CA LYS A 750 -7.55 0.91 1.08
C LYS A 750 -6.28 0.43 1.79
N ILE A 751 -6.28 -0.74 2.43
CA ILE A 751 -5.09 -1.25 3.15
C ILE A 751 -3.89 -1.39 2.20
N ARG A 752 -4.12 -1.98 1.02
CA ARG A 752 -3.05 -2.23 0.04
C ARG A 752 -2.63 -0.99 -0.75
N LEU A 753 -3.45 0.07 -0.76
CA LEU A 753 -3.10 1.37 -1.34
C LEU A 753 -1.94 2.06 -0.62
N ALA A 754 -1.62 1.68 0.62
CA ALA A 754 -0.45 2.18 1.31
C ALA A 754 0.84 1.90 0.51
N GLY A 755 0.90 0.78 -0.23
CA GLY A 755 2.05 0.33 -1.00
C GLY A 755 2.13 0.82 -2.46
N LYS A 756 2.73 0.00 -3.32
CA LYS A 756 2.67 0.22 -4.78
C LYS A 756 1.25 -0.12 -5.25
N GLY A 757 0.59 0.82 -5.94
CA GLY A 757 -0.76 0.63 -6.47
C GLY A 757 -0.85 -0.59 -7.40
N GLU A 758 -1.61 -1.59 -6.97
CA GLU A 758 -1.85 -2.87 -7.65
C GLU A 758 -2.82 -2.73 -8.83
N LEU A 759 -2.65 -3.53 -9.89
CA LEU A 759 -3.52 -3.52 -11.08
C LEU A 759 -4.99 -3.70 -10.71
N ILE A 760 -5.32 -4.66 -9.83
CA ILE A 760 -6.70 -4.91 -9.39
C ILE A 760 -7.35 -3.65 -8.78
N THR A 761 -6.57 -2.81 -8.07
CA THR A 761 -7.07 -1.56 -7.51
C THR A 761 -7.33 -0.51 -8.60
N HIS A 762 -6.54 -0.47 -9.67
CA HIS A 762 -6.83 0.38 -10.83
C HIS A 762 -8.14 -0.03 -11.52
N LEU A 763 -8.37 -1.33 -11.68
CA LEU A 763 -9.61 -1.86 -12.26
C LEU A 763 -10.82 -1.58 -11.35
N TRP A 764 -10.67 -1.77 -10.04
CA TRP A 764 -11.70 -1.44 -9.04
C TRP A 764 -12.10 0.05 -9.10
N VAL A 765 -11.14 0.96 -9.26
CA VAL A 765 -11.43 2.40 -9.45
C VAL A 765 -12.25 2.65 -10.70
N LEU A 766 -11.89 2.03 -11.83
CA LEU A 766 -12.65 2.18 -13.07
C LEU A 766 -14.08 1.62 -12.94
N LEU A 767 -14.23 0.43 -12.35
CA LEU A 767 -15.54 -0.18 -12.06
C LEU A 767 -16.38 0.66 -11.08
N SER A 768 -15.71 1.37 -10.16
CA SER A 768 -16.35 2.29 -9.23
C SER A 768 -16.95 3.49 -9.95
N HIS A 769 -16.23 4.01 -10.95
CA HIS A 769 -16.65 5.17 -11.76
C HIS A 769 -17.61 4.81 -12.88
N THR A 770 -17.67 3.57 -13.37
CA THR A 770 -18.75 3.16 -14.31
C THR A 770 -20.10 3.01 -13.63
N GLY A 771 -20.15 3.01 -12.29
CA GLY A 771 -21.37 2.82 -11.52
C GLY A 771 -21.79 1.35 -11.35
N PHE A 772 -21.01 0.38 -11.85
CA PHE A 772 -21.31 -1.05 -11.64
C PHE A 772 -21.31 -1.43 -10.16
N LEU A 773 -20.51 -0.74 -9.35
CA LEU A 773 -20.42 -0.94 -7.91
C LEU A 773 -21.37 -0.03 -7.12
N GLY A 774 -22.46 0.47 -7.71
CA GLY A 774 -23.33 1.48 -7.08
C GLY A 774 -24.14 0.98 -5.87
N ASN A 775 -24.53 -0.30 -5.89
CA ASN A 775 -25.46 -0.90 -4.91
C ASN A 775 -24.74 -1.62 -3.75
N THR A 776 -23.42 -1.76 -3.83
CA THR A 776 -22.63 -2.53 -2.88
C THR A 776 -22.24 -1.67 -1.66
N MET A 777 -22.71 -2.07 -0.47
CA MET A 777 -22.33 -1.45 0.81
C MET A 777 -20.84 -1.74 1.10
N HIS A 778 -20.00 -0.70 1.25
CA HIS A 778 -18.53 -0.86 1.20
C HIS A 778 -17.72 -0.12 2.28
N GLY A 779 -18.36 0.48 3.27
CA GLY A 779 -17.67 1.24 4.30
C GLY A 779 -16.98 0.35 5.32
N GLN A 780 -16.45 0.98 6.36
CA GLN A 780 -15.58 0.37 7.37
C GLN A 780 -16.28 -0.65 8.30
N THR A 781 -17.37 -1.28 7.89
CA THR A 781 -18.09 -2.23 8.72
C THR A 781 -17.24 -3.50 8.88
N LEU A 782 -16.62 -3.59 10.06
CA LEU A 782 -15.76 -4.65 10.60
C LEU A 782 -14.80 -5.27 9.58
N LEU A 783 -13.57 -4.73 9.52
CA LEU A 783 -12.42 -5.50 9.01
C LEU A 783 -12.25 -6.75 9.90
N ASP A 784 -11.97 -7.90 9.29
CA ASP A 784 -11.58 -9.12 10.01
C ASP A 784 -10.35 -8.85 10.90
N PRO A 785 -10.19 -9.47 12.09
CA PRO A 785 -9.01 -9.27 12.94
C PRO A 785 -7.68 -9.37 12.20
N HIS A 786 -7.53 -10.27 11.23
CA HIS A 786 -6.28 -10.39 10.47
C HIS A 786 -6.07 -9.23 9.47
N ASP A 787 -7.14 -8.67 8.92
CA ASP A 787 -7.09 -7.45 8.10
C ASP A 787 -6.92 -6.19 8.96
N LEU A 788 -7.39 -6.22 10.21
CA LEU A 788 -7.10 -5.21 11.23
C LEU A 788 -5.62 -5.25 11.62
N ASP A 789 -4.99 -6.42 11.77
CA ASP A 789 -3.55 -6.53 12.02
C ASP A 789 -2.71 -6.06 10.81
N ASN A 790 -3.22 -6.24 9.59
CA ASN A 790 -2.59 -5.66 8.40
C ASN A 790 -2.76 -4.13 8.31
N ALA A 791 -3.85 -3.59 8.87
CA ALA A 791 -4.05 -2.15 9.04
C ALA A 791 -3.36 -1.59 10.30
N ASP A 792 -3.06 -2.45 11.27
CA ASP A 792 -2.51 -2.16 12.58
C ASP A 792 -1.61 -3.31 13.09
N PRO A 793 -0.34 -3.39 12.67
CA PRO A 793 0.56 -4.48 13.05
C PRO A 793 0.96 -4.49 14.54
N LEU A 794 0.29 -3.68 15.38
CA LEU A 794 0.56 -3.44 16.80
C LEU A 794 -0.64 -3.69 17.71
N ARG A 795 -1.73 -4.26 17.20
CA ARG A 795 -2.86 -4.60 18.06
C ARG A 795 -2.52 -5.72 19.03
#